data_AF-A6FCH7-F1
#
_entry.id   AF-A6FCH7-F1
#
_cell.length_a   1.000
_cell.length_b   1.000
_cell.length_c   1.000
_cell.angle_alpha   90.00
_cell.angle_beta   90.00
_cell.angle_gamma   90.00
#
_symmetry.space_group_name_H-M   'P 1'
#
loop_
_entity.id
_entity.type
_entity.pdbx_description
1 polymer ?
#
loop_
_entity_poly.entity_id
_entity_poly.type
_entity_poly.pdbx_seq_one_letter_code
_entity_poly.pdbx_strand_id
1 'polypeptide(L)'
;MCDSNNFSVPIKYCKLGDLNNNQCESFERQAATLTDPIKALVQATYPLNPADTKAIFSYLTNLYNLDISSPQLNEILINSDFGTFWHENNKIQASTKVQELNKFLNQAKKEDLGLSHLLLDVYYDRAAADMILAQQNIDQAQIDWLTLGEEANIESEYQLREEALNTLRNTLDNYWIVISENRDIYFDLVPKRGIYNPIDETAPKLTADFKDVALVLDLMNRVAEQTLAIAKLQVRQGLSVEQDELDNTREDLSVKLARLQTLFGTEKLGQASFASSVPQLLGQVNEHLNDLATSSRWVSGKFNILNMPFDTVLLIQGYGIDGNFTYDSYNAIKKIITEDGLISSAKQAQKRAEDSLNTYQYNLDNYAGYYSETHRNLNNQLYLLLGCSLENGTNNCLTDNKAREGSQISQQYNLMNMANIDLKRAKQEKENIKKAITIEGARLEEEKGVSQVLEKIYIQYGDVNVLLNDYIRSSSDRNDSFISGKELDAMLSFMNKFIRDDGLVSVDELTSAIDSLHDDIKNRSIKDPKTYIEIMSALERAVIISSERRLLDINSKARIANWTQQLATADWDIARAKNTIIIENEKLSGFLKQAQRIITQINAYDQTLKTRYYADPIHFTRLTNDVNKAKLAFEQVQEWLFYAVGALEYKWQEDFKDLSKGYSKSGLFSLYTIWQLEDFYNSLQSFDARRGTRPTQLAQDTISLKKDIFGYVERENGEYKMYPDPQGGPGMLNADEAFTAKLHTLSRNVGSAYWLTAEFSTAKSFPRTNLFAGPIVGSDTDLSCLIDGGNYGDKIDSMYININTSSYYSDETDTRAYLTYGGSSYFRTPTPGKVIDNRDSLAPVIENEMIAYDARFWDANQDTMTFKNNHRENVKANISILDGNKELVNPIYSFKERSVAATGWRLSLQLSDRGGEIINIDSIDDIDIIIKHRYKTRNFVPCNDSGPLLLLLR
;
A
#
# COMPACT_ATOMS: atom_id res chain seq x y z
N MET A 1 45.02 0.87 -30.94
CA MET A 1 45.91 0.01 -30.14
C MET A 1 45.75 0.43 -28.69
N CYS A 2 45.46 -0.56 -27.85
CA CYS A 2 45.05 -0.61 -26.44
C CYS A 2 45.92 0.25 -25.47
N ASP A 3 45.51 0.63 -24.25
CA ASP A 3 44.96 -0.21 -23.17
C ASP A 3 44.06 0.51 -22.14
N SER A 4 43.32 -0.32 -21.41
CA SER A 4 42.15 -0.10 -20.56
C SER A 4 42.42 -0.09 -19.04
N ASN A 5 41.40 0.35 -18.29
CA ASN A 5 41.05 0.05 -16.88
C ASN A 5 41.52 1.03 -15.79
N ASN A 6 40.67 2.01 -15.50
CA ASN A 6 40.35 2.45 -14.14
C ASN A 6 39.00 3.19 -14.13
N PHE A 7 37.91 2.45 -13.93
CA PHE A 7 36.62 3.00 -13.52
C PHE A 7 36.16 2.26 -12.27
N SER A 8 36.50 2.82 -11.10
CA SER A 8 35.72 2.64 -9.89
C SER A 8 35.02 3.97 -9.61
N VAL A 9 33.73 4.05 -9.98
CA VAL A 9 32.86 5.13 -9.51
C VAL A 9 32.24 4.63 -8.21
N PRO A 10 32.60 5.20 -7.04
CA PRO A 10 31.87 4.90 -5.82
C PRO A 10 30.57 5.72 -5.86
N ILE A 11 29.43 5.04 -6.02
CA ILE A 11 28.12 5.67 -5.82
C ILE A 11 28.01 5.95 -4.32
N LYS A 12 28.26 7.21 -3.92
CA LYS A 12 28.04 7.71 -2.57
C LYS A 12 26.58 8.16 -2.44
N TYR A 13 25.79 7.46 -1.65
CA TYR A 13 24.51 7.99 -1.16
C TYR A 13 24.80 8.97 -0.03
N CYS A 14 24.59 10.27 -0.24
CA CYS A 14 24.53 11.26 0.84
C CYS A 14 23.04 11.71 0.95
N LYS A 15 22.48 11.72 2.17
CA LYS A 15 21.07 12.12 2.42
C LYS A 15 20.88 13.59 1.99
N LEU A 16 19.72 13.91 1.42
CA LEU A 16 19.38 15.28 1.01
C LEU A 16 19.37 16.19 2.26
N GLY A 17 20.39 17.04 2.43
CA GLY A 17 20.48 18.01 3.53
C GLY A 17 21.89 18.27 4.09
N ASP A 18 22.82 17.32 4.00
CA ASP A 18 24.13 17.42 4.68
C ASP A 18 25.29 17.73 3.71
N LEU A 19 25.24 18.91 3.09
CA LEU A 19 26.36 19.46 2.32
C LEU A 19 26.99 20.63 3.08
N ASN A 20 28.01 20.34 3.89
CA ASN A 20 29.00 21.34 4.28
C ASN A 20 30.34 21.01 3.61
N ASN A 21 30.84 21.93 2.79
CA ASN A 21 32.18 21.90 2.18
C ASN A 21 32.54 20.67 1.32
N ASN A 22 31.59 20.11 0.54
CA ASN A 22 31.87 19.11 -0.52
C ASN A 22 32.64 17.85 -0.08
N GLN A 23 32.62 17.48 1.20
CA GLN A 23 33.20 16.22 1.68
C GLN A 23 32.16 15.46 2.51
N CYS A 24 31.77 14.26 2.06
CA CYS A 24 31.03 13.33 2.92
C CYS A 24 32.05 12.67 3.89
N GLU A 25 31.87 12.86 5.20
CA GLU A 25 32.72 12.26 6.24
C GLU A 25 32.57 10.73 6.27
N SER A 26 33.70 10.02 6.31
CA SER A 26 33.76 8.56 6.42
C SER A 26 33.60 8.12 7.89
N PHE A 27 32.45 7.55 8.25
CA PHE A 27 32.25 6.83 9.51
C PHE A 27 32.87 5.41 9.41
N GLU A 28 34.19 5.31 9.58
CA GLU A 28 34.90 4.01 9.52
C GLU A 28 35.36 3.46 10.89
N ARG A 29 34.89 4.02 12.01
CA ARG A 29 35.15 3.45 13.35
C ARG A 29 33.95 3.57 14.28
N GLN A 30 32.97 2.69 14.11
CA GLN A 30 31.97 2.37 15.15
C GLN A 30 31.21 1.05 14.94
N ALA A 31 31.52 0.26 13.91
CA ALA A 31 30.81 -0.99 13.64
C ALA A 31 31.05 -2.11 14.67
N ALA A 32 32.10 -2.03 15.49
CA ALA A 32 32.45 -3.07 16.47
C ALA A 32 31.90 -2.84 17.89
N THR A 33 31.12 -1.77 18.12
CA THR A 33 30.56 -1.44 19.45
C THR A 33 29.07 -1.09 19.44
N LEU A 34 28.38 -1.33 18.32
CA LEU A 34 26.92 -1.41 18.31
C LEU A 34 26.49 -2.75 18.92
N THR A 35 26.70 -2.91 20.23
CA THR A 35 25.73 -3.65 21.03
C THR A 35 24.39 -2.96 20.81
N ASP A 36 23.61 -3.57 19.93
CA ASP A 36 22.24 -3.24 19.51
C ASP A 36 21.52 -2.30 20.50
N PRO A 37 21.26 -1.03 20.14
CA PRO A 37 20.62 -0.04 21.01
C PRO A 37 19.30 -0.54 21.58
N ILE A 38 18.57 -1.36 20.81
CA ILE A 38 17.32 -1.99 21.23
C ILE A 38 17.60 -3.04 22.30
N LYS A 39 18.64 -3.87 22.14
CA LYS A 39 19.04 -4.88 23.13
C LYS A 39 19.51 -4.26 24.44
N ALA A 40 20.24 -3.14 24.38
CA ALA A 40 20.64 -2.37 25.56
C ALA A 40 19.44 -1.70 26.25
N LEU A 41 18.51 -1.12 25.48
CA LEU A 41 17.28 -0.51 25.99
C LEU A 41 16.34 -1.55 26.62
N VAL A 42 16.19 -2.70 25.97
CA VAL A 42 15.34 -3.81 26.41
C VAL A 42 15.93 -4.51 27.66
N GLN A 43 17.26 -4.67 27.75
CA GLN A 43 17.92 -5.23 28.94
C GLN A 43 18.01 -4.24 30.11
N ALA A 44 18.07 -2.93 29.85
CA ALA A 44 18.10 -1.91 30.89
C ALA A 44 16.72 -1.63 31.51
N THR A 45 15.64 -1.88 30.76
CA THR A 45 14.27 -1.45 31.14
C THR A 45 13.45 -2.55 31.84
N TYR A 46 13.77 -3.84 31.63
CA TYR A 46 12.94 -4.94 32.10
C TYR A 46 13.71 -5.95 32.99
N PRO A 47 13.15 -6.37 34.14
CA PRO A 47 13.81 -7.30 35.08
C PRO A 47 13.79 -8.78 34.63
N LEU A 48 13.49 -9.06 33.35
CA LEU A 48 13.44 -10.42 32.82
C LEU A 48 14.81 -10.91 32.34
N ASN A 49 15.00 -12.23 32.32
CA ASN A 49 16.19 -12.83 31.73
C ASN A 49 16.27 -12.47 30.23
N PRO A 50 17.46 -12.12 29.70
CA PRO A 50 17.69 -11.90 28.27
C PRO A 50 17.09 -12.97 27.34
N ALA A 51 17.03 -14.24 27.78
CA ALA A 51 16.43 -15.33 27.00
C ALA A 51 14.91 -15.19 26.85
N ASP A 52 14.20 -14.77 27.89
CA ASP A 52 12.74 -14.60 27.87
C ASP A 52 12.34 -13.39 27.03
N THR A 53 13.14 -12.33 27.10
CA THR A 53 12.91 -11.10 26.33
C THR A 53 13.17 -11.32 24.84
N LYS A 54 14.17 -12.13 24.50
CA LYS A 54 14.44 -12.59 23.13
C LYS A 54 13.31 -13.47 22.57
N ALA A 55 12.66 -14.28 23.41
CA ALA A 55 11.53 -15.11 23.00
C ALA A 55 10.26 -14.30 22.72
N ILE A 56 9.98 -13.28 23.54
CA ILE A 56 8.81 -12.41 23.43
C ILE A 56 8.86 -11.53 22.17
N PHE A 57 10.02 -10.91 21.92
CA PHE A 57 10.24 -10.03 20.78
C PHE A 57 11.07 -10.72 19.70
N SER A 58 10.88 -12.03 19.54
CA SER A 58 11.67 -12.85 18.61
C SER A 58 11.57 -12.31 17.19
N TYR A 59 10.40 -11.83 16.75
CA TYR A 59 10.25 -11.24 15.41
C TYR A 59 11.01 -9.91 15.25
N LEU A 60 10.95 -8.97 16.21
CA LEU A 60 11.76 -7.75 16.19
C LEU A 60 13.26 -8.07 16.25
N THR A 61 13.62 -9.06 17.06
CA THR A 61 14.99 -9.57 17.13
C THR A 61 15.40 -10.11 15.76
N ASN A 62 14.56 -10.91 15.10
CA ASN A 62 14.88 -11.46 13.78
C ASN A 62 14.89 -10.38 12.68
N LEU A 63 14.09 -9.33 12.83
CA LEU A 63 14.01 -8.20 11.89
C LEU A 63 15.19 -7.21 12.05
N TYR A 64 15.66 -6.98 13.28
CA TYR A 64 16.63 -5.93 13.62
C TYR A 64 17.97 -6.41 14.20
N ASN A 65 18.09 -7.60 14.81
CA ASN A 65 19.40 -8.18 15.20
C ASN A 65 20.08 -8.79 13.97
N LEU A 66 20.71 -7.91 13.21
CA LEU A 66 21.73 -8.27 12.22
C LEU A 66 23.06 -8.55 12.93
N ASP A 67 23.11 -9.60 13.76
CA ASP A 67 24.39 -10.21 14.09
C ASP A 67 24.72 -11.21 12.99
N ILE A 68 25.52 -10.75 12.01
CA ILE A 68 25.93 -11.45 10.78
C ILE A 68 26.67 -12.78 11.07
N SER A 69 26.90 -13.11 12.35
CA SER A 69 27.78 -14.18 12.81
C SER A 69 27.11 -15.54 13.08
N SER A 70 25.79 -15.70 12.97
CA SER A 70 25.11 -16.99 13.28
C SER A 70 24.59 -17.74 12.04
N PRO A 71 25.18 -18.89 11.66
CA PRO A 71 24.79 -19.65 10.46
C PRO A 71 23.39 -20.27 10.53
N GLN A 72 22.89 -20.60 11.72
CA GLN A 72 21.59 -21.29 11.91
C GLN A 72 20.38 -20.34 11.82
N LEU A 73 20.59 -19.03 12.02
CA LEU A 73 19.56 -18.00 11.87
C LEU A 73 19.41 -17.56 10.42
N ASN A 74 20.49 -17.65 9.63
CA ASN A 74 20.48 -17.34 8.22
C ASN A 74 19.49 -18.26 7.47
N GLU A 75 19.51 -19.58 7.65
CA GLU A 75 18.56 -20.49 6.95
C GLU A 75 17.07 -20.17 7.19
N ILE A 76 16.72 -19.59 8.34
CA ILE A 76 15.34 -19.24 8.72
C ILE A 76 14.94 -17.88 8.12
N LEU A 77 15.87 -16.91 8.08
CA LEU A 77 15.70 -15.63 7.36
C LEU A 77 15.65 -15.83 5.83
N ILE A 78 16.30 -16.91 5.38
CA ILE A 78 16.40 -17.58 4.08
C ILE A 78 15.32 -17.31 3.01
N ASN A 79 14.07 -17.49 3.44
CA ASN A 79 13.18 -18.27 2.59
C ASN A 79 11.73 -17.79 2.52
N SER A 80 11.36 -16.57 2.95
CA SER A 80 9.91 -16.36 3.14
C SER A 80 9.35 -14.94 3.36
N ASP A 81 8.11 -14.82 2.86
CA ASP A 81 6.95 -14.09 3.41
C ASP A 81 7.10 -13.69 4.90
N PHE A 82 6.65 -12.50 5.29
CA PHE A 82 6.68 -12.10 6.72
C PHE A 82 5.92 -13.12 7.60
N GLY A 83 5.01 -13.89 7.00
CA GLY A 83 4.37 -15.08 7.57
C GLY A 83 5.31 -16.09 8.22
N THR A 84 6.60 -16.16 7.84
CA THR A 84 7.56 -17.06 8.48
C THR A 84 8.34 -16.43 9.62
N PHE A 85 8.55 -15.12 9.59
CA PHE A 85 9.11 -14.37 10.71
C PHE A 85 8.11 -14.29 11.85
N TRP A 86 6.81 -14.27 11.54
CA TRP A 86 5.72 -14.22 12.49
C TRP A 86 4.73 -15.39 12.34
N HIS A 87 5.28 -16.61 12.25
CA HIS A 87 4.50 -17.86 12.15
C HIS A 87 3.90 -18.32 13.49
N GLU A 88 3.03 -19.34 13.43
CA GLU A 88 2.29 -19.89 14.57
C GLU A 88 3.16 -20.26 15.78
N ASN A 89 4.35 -20.81 15.59
CA ASN A 89 5.25 -21.13 16.70
C ASN A 89 5.72 -19.87 17.47
N ASN A 90 5.96 -18.76 16.78
CA ASN A 90 6.31 -17.48 17.40
C ASN A 90 5.11 -16.90 18.14
N LYS A 91 3.91 -17.02 17.56
CA LYS A 91 2.65 -16.61 18.19
C LYS A 91 2.37 -17.39 19.47
N ILE A 92 2.60 -18.71 19.47
CA ILE A 92 2.46 -19.59 20.64
C ILE A 92 3.48 -19.24 21.72
N GLN A 93 4.75 -19.04 21.37
CA GLN A 93 5.79 -18.66 22.31
C GLN A 93 5.50 -17.31 22.97
N ALA A 94 5.15 -16.29 22.17
CA ALA A 94 4.76 -14.98 22.67
C ALA A 94 3.51 -15.08 23.58
N SER A 95 2.51 -15.88 23.21
CA SER A 95 1.30 -16.09 24.03
C SER A 95 1.62 -16.76 25.37
N THR A 96 2.49 -17.77 25.36
CA THR A 96 2.93 -18.46 26.59
C THR A 96 3.64 -17.48 27.53
N LYS A 97 4.50 -16.62 26.98
CA LYS A 97 5.24 -15.63 27.77
C LYS A 97 4.35 -14.50 28.29
N VAL A 98 3.34 -14.07 27.53
CA VAL A 98 2.30 -13.15 28.01
C VAL A 98 1.53 -13.73 29.19
N GLN A 99 1.18 -15.03 29.15
CA GLN A 99 0.52 -15.68 30.28
C GLN A 99 1.42 -15.72 31.53
N GLU A 100 2.72 -15.95 31.36
CA GLU A 100 3.69 -15.86 32.46
C GLU A 100 3.78 -14.43 33.02
N LEU A 101 3.87 -13.42 32.15
CA LEU A 101 3.91 -12.01 32.53
C LEU A 101 2.67 -11.59 33.32
N ASN A 102 1.47 -11.99 32.86
CA ASN A 102 0.21 -11.75 33.56
C ASN A 102 0.17 -12.43 34.94
N LYS A 103 0.73 -13.64 35.08
CA LYS A 103 0.86 -14.29 36.39
C LYS A 103 1.76 -13.48 37.33
N PHE A 104 2.90 -12.99 36.85
CA PHE A 104 3.80 -12.15 37.65
C PHE A 104 3.16 -10.81 38.04
N LEU A 105 2.47 -10.13 37.13
CA LEU A 105 1.74 -8.89 37.42
C LEU A 105 0.66 -9.09 38.48
N ASN A 106 -0.10 -10.19 38.40
CA ASN A 106 -1.10 -10.52 39.40
C ASN A 106 -0.48 -10.82 40.77
N GLN A 107 0.69 -11.47 40.82
CA GLN A 107 1.45 -11.69 42.06
C GLN A 107 2.01 -10.38 42.64
N ALA A 108 2.45 -9.46 41.79
CA ALA A 108 2.94 -8.13 42.15
C ALA A 108 1.81 -7.11 42.41
N LYS A 109 0.55 -7.55 42.51
CA LYS A 109 -0.66 -6.72 42.70
C LYS A 109 -0.82 -5.57 41.69
N LYS A 110 -0.28 -5.72 40.47
CA LYS A 110 -0.35 -4.70 39.40
C LYS A 110 0.31 -3.36 39.74
N GLU A 111 1.20 -3.31 40.73
CA GLU A 111 1.90 -2.07 41.14
C GLU A 111 3.26 -1.88 40.41
N ASP A 112 3.77 -2.92 39.74
CA ASP A 112 5.04 -2.85 39.00
C ASP A 112 4.85 -2.16 37.65
N LEU A 113 5.28 -0.89 37.59
CA LEU A 113 5.26 -0.04 36.39
C LEU A 113 6.07 -0.64 35.23
N GLY A 114 7.22 -1.27 35.51
CA GLY A 114 8.08 -1.84 34.47
C GLY A 114 7.43 -3.04 33.80
N LEU A 115 6.87 -3.96 34.58
CA LEU A 115 6.12 -5.11 34.06
C LEU A 115 4.83 -4.68 33.34
N SER A 116 4.18 -3.62 33.81
CA SER A 116 2.97 -3.05 33.19
C SER A 116 3.26 -2.42 31.82
N HIS A 117 4.37 -1.68 31.70
CA HIS A 117 4.83 -1.16 30.40
C HIS A 117 5.18 -2.31 29.44
N LEU A 118 5.90 -3.32 29.94
CA LEU A 118 6.27 -4.49 29.15
C LEU A 118 5.04 -5.20 28.59
N LEU A 119 4.01 -5.43 29.41
CA LEU A 119 2.77 -6.06 28.97
C LEU A 119 2.18 -5.33 27.77
N LEU A 120 2.03 -4.01 27.86
CA LEU A 120 1.47 -3.19 26.78
C LEU A 120 2.35 -3.22 25.52
N ASP A 121 3.68 -3.19 25.67
CA ASP A 121 4.61 -3.28 24.52
C ASP A 121 4.51 -4.63 23.83
N VAL A 122 4.42 -5.75 24.56
CA VAL A 122 4.25 -7.08 23.95
C VAL A 122 2.97 -7.17 23.13
N TYR A 123 1.85 -6.67 23.64
CA TYR A 123 0.60 -6.71 22.89
C TYR A 123 0.62 -5.75 21.70
N TYR A 124 1.21 -4.56 21.87
CA TYR A 124 1.41 -3.61 20.78
C TYR A 124 2.20 -4.24 19.63
N ASP A 125 3.34 -4.84 19.95
CA ASP A 125 4.26 -5.41 18.98
C ASP A 125 3.65 -6.62 18.25
N ARG A 126 2.96 -7.50 18.98
CA ARG A 126 2.22 -8.62 18.38
C ARG A 126 1.15 -8.13 17.40
N ALA A 127 0.36 -7.15 17.81
CA ALA A 127 -0.69 -6.61 16.95
C ALA A 127 -0.12 -5.87 15.74
N ALA A 128 0.96 -5.12 15.91
CA ALA A 128 1.67 -4.49 14.80
C ALA A 128 2.21 -5.53 13.80
N ALA A 129 2.76 -6.65 14.28
CA ALA A 129 3.21 -7.74 13.42
C ALA A 129 2.04 -8.39 12.65
N ASP A 130 0.94 -8.73 13.33
CA ASP A 130 -0.23 -9.31 12.66
C ASP A 130 -0.87 -8.33 11.67
N MET A 131 -0.83 -7.02 11.92
CA MET A 131 -1.26 -6.01 10.96
C MET A 131 -0.37 -5.95 9.71
N ILE A 132 0.95 -6.14 9.85
CA ILE A 132 1.86 -6.24 8.70
C ILE A 132 1.51 -7.46 7.85
N LEU A 133 1.23 -8.62 8.47
CA LEU A 133 0.78 -9.82 7.76
C LEU A 133 -0.52 -9.56 6.98
N ALA A 134 -1.53 -9.00 7.66
CA ALA A 134 -2.80 -8.70 7.01
C ALA A 134 -2.62 -7.69 5.86
N GLN A 135 -1.74 -6.69 6.04
CA GLN A 135 -1.44 -5.70 5.01
C GLN A 135 -0.78 -6.34 3.78
N GLN A 136 0.11 -7.31 3.94
CA GLN A 136 0.69 -8.04 2.79
C GLN A 136 -0.37 -8.75 1.96
N ASN A 137 -1.34 -9.40 2.61
CA ASN A 137 -2.45 -10.02 1.90
C ASN A 137 -3.31 -8.98 1.18
N ILE A 138 -3.60 -7.85 1.83
CA ILE A 138 -4.36 -6.74 1.20
C ILE A 138 -3.61 -6.20 -0.02
N ASP A 139 -2.30 -5.97 0.09
CA ASP A 139 -1.50 -5.44 -0.99
C ASP A 139 -1.34 -6.45 -2.13
N GLN A 140 -1.20 -7.75 -1.83
CA GLN A 140 -1.21 -8.80 -2.84
C GLN A 140 -2.57 -8.84 -3.57
N ALA A 141 -3.68 -8.72 -2.84
CA ALA A 141 -5.01 -8.64 -3.42
C ALA A 141 -5.16 -7.42 -4.35
N GLN A 142 -4.50 -6.32 -4.02
CA GLN A 142 -4.42 -5.13 -4.87
C GLN A 142 -3.53 -5.31 -6.11
N ILE A 143 -2.43 -6.03 -6.00
CA ILE A 143 -1.58 -6.39 -7.14
C ILE A 143 -2.31 -7.35 -8.09
N ASP A 144 -3.06 -8.30 -7.54
CA ASP A 144 -3.87 -9.24 -8.31
C ASP A 144 -4.93 -8.48 -9.12
N TRP A 145 -5.58 -7.47 -8.52
CA TRP A 145 -6.46 -6.53 -9.20
C TRP A 145 -5.87 -5.93 -10.48
N LEU A 146 -4.58 -5.59 -10.46
CA LEU A 146 -3.88 -5.01 -11.62
C LEU A 146 -3.44 -6.04 -12.66
N THR A 147 -3.14 -7.28 -12.26
CA THR A 147 -2.32 -8.20 -13.07
C THR A 147 -3.06 -9.42 -13.61
N LEU A 148 -4.13 -9.85 -12.94
CA LEU A 148 -4.86 -11.08 -13.29
C LEU A 148 -6.09 -10.77 -14.16
N GLY A 149 -6.44 -11.69 -15.07
CA GLY A 149 -7.66 -11.61 -15.88
C GLY A 149 -8.94 -11.70 -15.03
N GLU A 150 -10.06 -11.16 -15.52
CA GLU A 150 -11.27 -10.85 -14.74
C GLU A 150 -11.73 -11.92 -13.75
N GLU A 151 -11.96 -13.17 -14.18
CA GLU A 151 -12.45 -14.22 -13.28
C GLU A 151 -11.40 -14.70 -12.26
N ALA A 152 -10.14 -14.84 -12.68
CA ALA A 152 -9.05 -15.26 -11.80
C ALA A 152 -8.69 -14.18 -10.76
N ASN A 153 -8.99 -12.93 -11.07
CA ASN A 153 -8.68 -11.77 -10.26
C ASN A 153 -9.63 -11.61 -9.06
N ILE A 154 -10.93 -11.78 -9.27
CA ILE A 154 -11.92 -11.57 -8.20
C ILE A 154 -11.82 -12.66 -7.12
N GLU A 155 -11.64 -13.93 -7.51
CA GLU A 155 -11.51 -15.04 -6.56
C GLU A 155 -10.23 -14.91 -5.71
N SER A 156 -9.09 -14.58 -6.34
CA SER A 156 -7.83 -14.35 -5.63
C SER A 156 -7.94 -13.15 -4.67
N GLU A 157 -8.51 -12.03 -5.15
CA GLU A 157 -8.73 -10.84 -4.30
C GLU A 157 -9.66 -11.16 -3.12
N TYR A 158 -10.70 -11.97 -3.32
CA TYR A 158 -11.59 -12.41 -2.25
C TYR A 158 -10.85 -13.21 -1.18
N GLN A 159 -10.13 -14.27 -1.57
CA GLN A 159 -9.42 -15.15 -0.63
C GLN A 159 -8.37 -14.40 0.19
N LEU A 160 -7.55 -13.57 -0.47
CA LEU A 160 -6.53 -12.78 0.22
C LEU A 160 -7.13 -11.78 1.21
N ARG A 161 -8.25 -11.13 0.86
CA ARG A 161 -8.95 -10.23 1.78
C ARG A 161 -9.60 -10.97 2.95
N GLU A 162 -10.14 -12.16 2.72
CA GLU A 162 -10.70 -13.01 3.78
C GLU A 162 -9.60 -13.40 4.80
N GLU A 163 -8.43 -13.84 4.32
CA GLU A 163 -7.29 -14.15 5.17
C GLU A 163 -6.80 -12.92 5.97
N ALA A 164 -6.75 -11.76 5.33
CA ALA A 164 -6.43 -10.50 6.00
C ALA A 164 -7.46 -10.15 7.08
N LEU A 165 -8.76 -10.25 6.78
CA LEU A 165 -9.84 -9.97 7.72
C LEU A 165 -9.79 -10.91 8.94
N ASN A 166 -9.57 -12.21 8.71
CA ASN A 166 -9.43 -13.20 9.77
C ASN A 166 -8.25 -12.87 10.69
N THR A 167 -7.11 -12.49 10.13
CA THR A 167 -5.93 -12.05 10.90
C THR A 167 -6.24 -10.80 11.72
N LEU A 168 -6.88 -9.79 11.13
CA LEU A 168 -7.22 -8.54 11.79
C LEU A 168 -8.24 -8.71 12.93
N ARG A 169 -9.31 -9.49 12.71
CA ARG A 169 -10.33 -9.78 13.75
C ARG A 169 -9.71 -10.48 14.95
N ASN A 170 -8.96 -11.56 14.70
CA ASN A 170 -8.27 -12.29 15.77
C ASN A 170 -7.30 -11.38 16.54
N THR A 171 -6.60 -10.49 15.84
CA THR A 171 -5.67 -9.53 16.45
C THR A 171 -6.39 -8.52 17.32
N LEU A 172 -7.49 -7.93 16.83
CA LEU A 172 -8.31 -6.99 17.57
C LEU A 172 -8.87 -7.62 18.84
N ASP A 173 -9.43 -8.83 18.74
CA ASP A 173 -9.98 -9.55 19.90
C ASP A 173 -8.90 -9.89 20.94
N ASN A 174 -7.74 -10.38 20.49
CA ASN A 174 -6.61 -10.66 21.37
C ASN A 174 -6.08 -9.41 22.08
N TYR A 175 -6.00 -8.28 21.37
CA TYR A 175 -5.58 -7.01 21.98
C TYR A 175 -6.64 -6.50 22.96
N TRP A 176 -7.93 -6.71 22.65
CA TRP A 176 -9.04 -6.28 23.49
C TRP A 176 -9.07 -6.97 24.86
N ILE A 177 -8.54 -8.20 24.96
CA ILE A 177 -8.36 -8.90 26.23
C ILE A 177 -7.53 -8.04 27.21
N VAL A 178 -6.47 -7.36 26.75
CA VAL A 178 -5.66 -6.48 27.62
C VAL A 178 -6.46 -5.31 28.15
N ILE A 179 -7.21 -4.66 27.27
CA ILE A 179 -8.02 -3.48 27.62
C ILE A 179 -9.07 -3.88 28.67
N SER A 180 -9.62 -5.09 28.57
CA SER A 180 -10.65 -5.58 29.48
C SER A 180 -10.10 -6.13 30.81
N GLU A 181 -9.04 -6.94 30.79
CA GLU A 181 -8.47 -7.59 32.00
C GLU A 181 -7.50 -6.68 32.78
N ASN A 182 -6.86 -5.74 32.08
CA ASN A 182 -5.84 -4.82 32.63
C ASN A 182 -6.25 -3.35 32.46
N ARG A 183 -7.56 -3.08 32.61
CA ARG A 183 -8.18 -1.76 32.40
C ARG A 183 -7.45 -0.62 33.11
N ASP A 184 -7.11 -0.77 34.38
CA ASP A 184 -6.48 0.30 35.18
C ASP A 184 -5.06 0.62 34.65
N ILE A 185 -4.28 -0.42 34.35
CA ILE A 185 -2.95 -0.30 33.72
C ILE A 185 -3.06 0.43 32.37
N TYR A 186 -4.04 0.02 31.55
CA TYR A 186 -4.27 0.61 30.23
C TYR A 186 -4.67 2.09 30.35
N PHE A 187 -5.58 2.43 31.26
CA PHE A 187 -6.03 3.80 31.50
C PHE A 187 -4.90 4.73 31.97
N ASP A 188 -4.06 4.27 32.89
CA ASP A 188 -3.03 5.10 33.52
C ASP A 188 -1.79 5.34 32.64
N LEU A 189 -1.40 4.33 31.85
CA LEU A 189 -0.12 4.35 31.10
C LEU A 189 -0.27 4.79 29.64
N VAL A 190 -1.33 4.37 28.95
CA VAL A 190 -1.50 4.62 27.51
C VAL A 190 -1.49 6.10 27.13
N PRO A 191 -2.12 7.02 27.89
CA PRO A 191 -2.08 8.45 27.59
C PRO A 191 -0.67 9.08 27.61
N LYS A 192 0.38 8.37 28.02
CA LYS A 192 1.77 8.86 28.10
C LYS A 192 2.72 8.12 27.16
N ARG A 193 2.22 7.09 26.47
CA ARG A 193 3.00 6.18 25.61
C ARG A 193 2.97 6.66 24.16
N GLY A 194 4.15 6.74 23.54
CA GLY A 194 4.36 7.16 22.14
C GLY A 194 5.49 6.36 21.48
N ILE A 195 5.70 6.53 20.18
CA ILE A 195 6.76 5.84 19.42
C ILE A 195 7.97 6.75 19.28
N TYR A 196 9.14 6.30 19.74
CA TYR A 196 10.40 7.04 19.61
C TYR A 196 11.03 6.84 18.23
N ASN A 197 11.80 7.82 17.77
CA ASN A 197 12.59 7.68 16.56
C ASN A 197 13.74 6.69 16.85
N PRO A 198 13.84 5.56 16.11
CA PRO A 198 14.86 4.55 16.36
C PRO A 198 16.30 5.02 16.09
N ILE A 199 16.49 6.17 15.43
CA ILE A 199 17.80 6.74 15.10
C ILE A 199 18.26 7.75 16.16
N ASP A 200 17.33 8.43 16.82
CA ASP A 200 17.62 9.50 17.77
C ASP A 200 16.48 9.64 18.79
N GLU A 201 16.71 9.19 20.03
CA GLU A 201 15.75 9.31 21.12
C GLU A 201 15.46 10.77 21.53
N THR A 202 16.33 11.72 21.13
CA THR A 202 16.15 13.16 21.37
C THR A 202 15.32 13.84 20.28
N ALA A 203 15.10 13.16 19.16
CA ALA A 203 14.22 13.65 18.10
C ALA A 203 12.74 13.60 18.53
N PRO A 204 11.86 14.41 17.91
CA PRO A 204 10.42 14.33 18.15
C PRO A 204 9.92 12.90 17.94
N LYS A 205 9.07 12.43 18.86
CA LYS A 205 8.41 11.12 18.76
C LYS A 205 7.70 11.00 17.40
N LEU A 206 7.83 9.84 16.75
CA LEU A 206 7.15 9.50 15.49
C LEU A 206 5.63 9.50 15.67
N THR A 207 5.17 9.01 16.82
CA THR A 207 3.81 9.26 17.30
C THR A 207 3.86 9.76 18.74
N ALA A 208 3.11 10.82 19.01
CA ALA A 208 2.91 11.31 20.37
C ALA A 208 2.03 10.34 21.18
N ASP A 209 1.80 10.68 22.45
CA ASP A 209 0.88 10.05 23.41
C ASP A 209 -0.30 9.29 22.79
N PHE A 210 -0.76 8.20 23.42
CA PHE A 210 -1.85 7.32 22.95
C PHE A 210 -1.50 6.40 21.75
N LYS A 211 -0.24 5.98 21.57
CA LYS A 211 0.12 5.01 20.51
C LYS A 211 -0.76 3.75 20.51
N ASP A 212 -1.11 3.24 21.69
CA ASP A 212 -1.86 2.00 21.86
C ASP A 212 -3.35 2.18 21.47
N VAL A 213 -3.94 3.36 21.69
CA VAL A 213 -5.30 3.66 21.21
C VAL A 213 -5.31 3.85 19.70
N ALA A 214 -4.29 4.51 19.15
CA ALA A 214 -4.15 4.66 17.70
C ALA A 214 -4.09 3.29 17.00
N LEU A 215 -3.31 2.35 17.52
CA LEU A 215 -3.24 0.98 16.99
C LEU A 215 -4.61 0.28 17.00
N VAL A 216 -5.36 0.39 18.11
CA VAL A 216 -6.67 -0.25 18.23
C VAL A 216 -7.68 0.38 17.28
N LEU A 217 -7.70 1.72 17.14
CA LEU A 217 -8.56 2.39 16.17
C LEU A 217 -8.20 2.00 14.73
N ASP A 218 -6.92 1.87 14.40
CA ASP A 218 -6.48 1.42 13.08
C ASP A 218 -6.89 -0.04 12.80
N LEU A 219 -6.78 -0.93 13.79
CA LEU A 219 -7.32 -2.30 13.69
C LEU A 219 -8.83 -2.28 13.42
N MET A 220 -9.59 -1.46 14.13
CA MET A 220 -11.04 -1.33 13.93
C MET A 220 -11.37 -0.82 12.51
N ASN A 221 -10.63 0.18 12.01
CA ASN A 221 -10.77 0.68 10.64
C ASN A 221 -10.55 -0.45 9.64
N ARG A 222 -9.43 -1.16 9.75
CA ARG A 222 -9.06 -2.22 8.81
C ARG A 222 -10.05 -3.38 8.83
N VAL A 223 -10.56 -3.78 10.00
CA VAL A 223 -11.62 -4.80 10.09
C VAL A 223 -12.88 -4.34 9.34
N ALA A 224 -13.34 -3.10 9.56
CA ALA A 224 -14.53 -2.58 8.89
C ALA A 224 -14.32 -2.44 7.37
N GLU A 225 -13.18 -1.91 6.96
CA GLU A 225 -12.80 -1.74 5.56
C GLU A 225 -12.76 -3.08 4.82
N GLN A 226 -12.07 -4.10 5.36
CA GLN A 226 -11.99 -5.41 4.70
C GLN A 226 -13.35 -6.12 4.67
N THR A 227 -14.17 -5.99 5.72
CA THR A 227 -15.53 -6.55 5.73
C THR A 227 -16.39 -5.92 4.60
N LEU A 228 -16.32 -4.59 4.43
CA LEU A 228 -17.02 -3.89 3.34
C LEU A 228 -16.46 -4.27 1.97
N ALA A 229 -15.14 -4.41 1.83
CA ALA A 229 -14.50 -4.79 0.57
C ALA A 229 -14.95 -6.18 0.11
N ILE A 230 -14.96 -7.17 1.01
CA ILE A 230 -15.44 -8.54 0.75
C ILE A 230 -16.92 -8.52 0.34
N ALA A 231 -17.77 -7.81 1.08
CA ALA A 231 -19.19 -7.72 0.77
C ALA A 231 -19.43 -7.06 -0.60
N LYS A 232 -18.65 -6.03 -0.96
CA LYS A 232 -18.70 -5.43 -2.31
C LYS A 232 -18.30 -6.46 -3.38
N LEU A 233 -17.23 -7.23 -3.20
CA LEU A 233 -16.80 -8.27 -4.16
C LEU A 233 -17.88 -9.34 -4.36
N GLN A 234 -18.52 -9.80 -3.29
CA GLN A 234 -19.65 -10.72 -3.35
C GLN A 234 -20.80 -10.16 -4.21
N VAL A 235 -21.19 -8.89 -4.00
CA VAL A 235 -22.22 -8.23 -4.84
C VAL A 235 -21.79 -8.17 -6.31
N ARG A 236 -20.51 -7.88 -6.59
CA ARG A 236 -20.00 -7.83 -7.97
C ARG A 236 -20.09 -9.17 -8.68
N GLN A 237 -19.88 -10.27 -7.96
CA GLN A 237 -20.04 -11.63 -8.48
C GLN A 237 -21.50 -12.12 -8.49
N GLY A 238 -22.45 -11.32 -8.00
CA GLY A 238 -23.85 -11.73 -7.84
C GLY A 238 -24.05 -12.80 -6.76
N LEU A 239 -23.10 -12.92 -5.82
CA LEU A 239 -23.19 -13.80 -4.67
C LEU A 239 -24.04 -13.15 -3.57
N SER A 240 -24.65 -14.00 -2.72
CA SER A 240 -25.35 -13.54 -1.53
C SER A 240 -24.34 -13.01 -0.52
N VAL A 241 -24.60 -11.81 0.01
CA VAL A 241 -23.83 -11.24 1.12
C VAL A 241 -24.43 -11.72 2.43
N GLU A 242 -23.59 -12.16 3.36
CA GLU A 242 -24.02 -12.51 4.72
C GLU A 242 -24.29 -11.25 5.54
N GLN A 243 -25.54 -10.77 5.53
CA GLN A 243 -25.95 -9.57 6.26
C GLN A 243 -25.62 -9.63 7.75
N ASP A 244 -25.75 -10.82 8.35
CA ASP A 244 -25.42 -11.05 9.76
C ASP A 244 -23.95 -10.75 10.07
N GLU A 245 -23.03 -11.01 9.13
CA GLU A 245 -21.61 -10.73 9.32
C GLU A 245 -21.33 -9.22 9.38
N LEU A 246 -21.99 -8.44 8.51
CA LEU A 246 -21.90 -6.98 8.49
C LEU A 246 -22.46 -6.37 9.78
N ASP A 247 -23.63 -6.84 10.20
CA ASP A 247 -24.30 -6.35 11.41
C ASP A 247 -23.52 -6.72 12.69
N ASN A 248 -23.01 -7.96 12.78
CA ASN A 248 -22.18 -8.41 13.89
C ASN A 248 -20.87 -7.62 13.97
N THR A 249 -20.20 -7.39 12.84
CA THR A 249 -18.97 -6.58 12.79
C THR A 249 -19.25 -5.15 13.25
N ARG A 250 -20.33 -4.53 12.77
CA ARG A 250 -20.72 -3.18 13.19
C ARG A 250 -21.01 -3.11 14.68
N GLU A 251 -21.77 -4.05 15.22
CA GLU A 251 -22.14 -4.08 16.64
C GLU A 251 -20.90 -4.25 17.52
N ASP A 252 -20.04 -5.21 17.19
CA ASP A 252 -18.80 -5.46 17.93
C ASP A 252 -17.89 -4.22 17.95
N LEU A 253 -17.62 -3.62 16.79
CA LEU A 253 -16.80 -2.41 16.69
C LEU A 253 -17.45 -1.23 17.42
N SER A 254 -18.77 -1.06 17.35
CA SER A 254 -19.49 0.02 18.05
C SER A 254 -19.37 -0.13 19.58
N VAL A 255 -19.52 -1.36 20.09
CA VAL A 255 -19.36 -1.66 21.53
C VAL A 255 -17.93 -1.38 21.98
N LYS A 256 -16.94 -1.82 21.20
CA LYS A 256 -15.52 -1.56 21.46
C LYS A 256 -15.24 -0.04 21.48
N LEU A 257 -15.70 0.70 20.47
CA LEU A 257 -15.53 2.15 20.39
C LEU A 257 -16.14 2.88 21.60
N ALA A 258 -17.38 2.56 21.94
CA ALA A 258 -18.08 3.17 23.07
C ALA A 258 -17.35 2.92 24.40
N ARG A 259 -16.76 1.74 24.58
CA ARG A 259 -15.95 1.41 25.76
C ARG A 259 -14.66 2.21 25.81
N LEU A 260 -13.95 2.40 24.70
CA LEU A 260 -12.76 3.26 24.63
C LEU A 260 -13.09 4.72 24.96
N GLN A 261 -14.18 5.24 24.41
CA GLN A 261 -14.66 6.60 24.70
C GLN A 261 -15.07 6.75 26.17
N THR A 262 -15.69 5.73 26.75
CA THR A 262 -16.01 5.70 28.19
C THR A 262 -14.75 5.66 29.05
N LEU A 263 -13.71 4.96 28.59
CA LEU A 263 -12.46 4.82 29.33
C LEU A 263 -11.68 6.13 29.40
N PHE A 264 -11.52 6.84 28.29
CA PHE A 264 -10.66 8.04 28.22
C PHE A 264 -11.40 9.38 28.16
N GLY A 265 -12.69 9.37 27.84
CA GLY A 265 -13.50 10.55 27.56
C GLY A 265 -13.43 10.98 26.09
N THR A 266 -14.58 11.21 25.47
CA THR A 266 -14.69 11.58 24.05
C THR A 266 -13.94 12.87 23.70
N GLU A 267 -14.03 13.90 24.55
CA GLU A 267 -13.33 15.17 24.35
C GLU A 267 -11.81 14.98 24.39
N LYS A 268 -11.30 14.14 25.29
CA LYS A 268 -9.86 13.91 25.45
C LYS A 268 -9.26 13.19 24.26
N LEU A 269 -9.99 12.22 23.69
CA LEU A 269 -9.57 11.53 22.47
C LEU A 269 -9.69 12.44 21.24
N GLY A 270 -10.74 13.27 21.16
CA GLY A 270 -10.94 14.22 20.06
C GLY A 270 -9.94 15.38 20.06
N GLN A 271 -9.42 15.77 21.22
CA GLN A 271 -8.41 16.83 21.38
C GLN A 271 -6.98 16.30 21.52
N ALA A 272 -6.75 15.00 21.34
CA ALA A 272 -5.41 14.43 21.33
C ALA A 272 -4.55 15.13 20.26
N SER A 273 -3.24 15.26 20.51
CA SER A 273 -2.34 15.96 19.60
C SER A 273 -2.42 15.36 18.19
N PHE A 274 -2.34 16.18 17.13
CA PHE A 274 -2.33 15.68 15.75
C PHE A 274 -1.26 14.60 15.51
N ALA A 275 -0.12 14.70 16.18
CA ALA A 275 0.97 13.74 16.15
C ALA A 275 0.63 12.35 16.76
N SER A 276 -0.53 12.16 17.40
CA SER A 276 -0.98 10.84 17.86
C SER A 276 -1.84 10.09 16.83
N SER A 277 -2.28 10.76 15.76
CA SER A 277 -3.23 10.24 14.75
C SER A 277 -4.61 9.82 15.28
N VAL A 278 -4.85 9.87 16.60
CA VAL A 278 -6.10 9.40 17.24
C VAL A 278 -7.34 10.13 16.72
N PRO A 279 -7.39 11.48 16.58
CA PRO A 279 -8.60 12.15 16.10
C PRO A 279 -8.97 11.76 14.67
N GLN A 280 -7.95 11.57 13.80
CA GLN A 280 -8.14 11.16 12.42
C GLN A 280 -8.69 9.72 12.35
N LEU A 281 -8.05 8.78 13.06
CA LEU A 281 -8.47 7.38 13.10
C LEU A 281 -9.88 7.24 13.71
N LEU A 282 -10.19 8.03 14.74
CA LEU A 282 -11.53 8.07 15.34
C LEU A 282 -12.59 8.53 14.34
N GLY A 283 -12.28 9.55 13.52
CA GLY A 283 -13.17 9.98 12.43
C GLY A 283 -13.44 8.86 11.43
N GLN A 284 -12.37 8.18 10.99
CA GLN A 284 -12.45 7.06 10.05
C GLN A 284 -13.28 5.89 10.59
N VAL A 285 -13.14 5.53 11.88
CA VAL A 285 -13.92 4.43 12.47
C VAL A 285 -15.41 4.77 12.42
N ASN A 286 -15.78 6.00 12.74
CA ASN A 286 -17.18 6.43 12.69
C ASN A 286 -17.74 6.41 11.26
N GLU A 287 -16.94 6.80 10.27
CA GLU A 287 -17.30 6.73 8.85
C GLU A 287 -17.54 5.29 8.41
N HIS A 288 -16.60 4.38 8.68
CA HIS A 288 -16.77 2.97 8.34
C HIS A 288 -17.92 2.28 9.09
N LEU A 289 -18.18 2.65 10.35
CA LEU A 289 -19.37 2.17 11.07
C LEU A 289 -20.67 2.63 10.42
N ASN A 290 -20.70 3.86 9.89
CA ASN A 290 -21.84 4.37 9.14
C ASN A 290 -22.00 3.65 7.78
N ASP A 291 -20.90 3.35 7.10
CA ASP A 291 -20.91 2.55 5.87
C ASP A 291 -21.45 1.13 6.12
N LEU A 292 -20.98 0.46 7.19
CA LEU A 292 -21.52 -0.83 7.62
C LEU A 292 -23.00 -0.73 8.03
N ALA A 293 -23.45 0.36 8.65
CA ALA A 293 -24.86 0.53 8.98
C ALA A 293 -25.74 0.69 7.74
N THR A 294 -25.23 1.36 6.72
CA THR A 294 -25.96 1.61 5.47
C THR A 294 -25.88 0.45 4.49
N SER A 295 -24.94 -0.50 4.67
CA SER A 295 -24.74 -1.64 3.78
C SER A 295 -25.96 -2.54 3.63
N SER A 296 -26.73 -2.71 4.72
CA SER A 296 -28.01 -3.42 4.75
C SER A 296 -28.95 -3.04 3.60
N ARG A 297 -28.92 -1.79 3.17
CA ARG A 297 -29.81 -1.25 2.13
C ARG A 297 -29.45 -1.75 0.73
N TRP A 298 -28.16 -1.94 0.46
CA TRP A 298 -27.72 -2.43 -0.84
C TRP A 298 -27.58 -3.95 -0.88
N VAL A 299 -27.32 -4.60 0.25
CA VAL A 299 -27.47 -6.06 0.39
C VAL A 299 -28.92 -6.49 0.15
N SER A 300 -29.90 -5.72 0.63
CA SER A 300 -31.32 -6.00 0.35
C SER A 300 -31.76 -5.71 -1.09
N GLY A 301 -30.85 -5.27 -1.98
CA GLY A 301 -31.13 -4.93 -3.37
C GLY A 301 -31.99 -3.68 -3.60
N LYS A 302 -32.31 -2.91 -2.53
CA LYS A 302 -33.10 -1.68 -2.63
C LYS A 302 -32.25 -0.49 -3.10
N PHE A 303 -30.97 -0.52 -2.73
CA PHE A 303 -29.96 0.48 -3.08
C PHE A 303 -28.81 -0.23 -3.81
N ASN A 304 -27.98 0.53 -4.50
CA ASN A 304 -26.74 0.06 -5.10
C ASN A 304 -25.56 0.17 -4.12
N ILE A 305 -24.39 -0.34 -4.50
CA ILE A 305 -23.18 -0.32 -3.67
C ILE A 305 -22.67 1.10 -3.32
N LEU A 306 -23.18 2.13 -3.99
CA LEU A 306 -22.94 3.54 -3.66
C LEU A 306 -23.95 4.09 -2.64
N ASN A 307 -24.75 3.20 -2.03
CA ASN A 307 -25.84 3.54 -1.11
C ASN A 307 -26.87 4.50 -1.73
N MET A 308 -27.13 4.35 -3.04
CA MET A 308 -28.13 5.12 -3.79
C MET A 308 -29.22 4.22 -4.36
N PRO A 309 -30.50 4.65 -4.37
CA PRO A 309 -31.54 3.94 -5.11
C PRO A 309 -31.22 3.83 -6.60
N PHE A 310 -31.59 2.72 -7.23
CA PHE A 310 -31.33 2.50 -8.67
C PHE A 310 -32.10 3.46 -9.59
N ASP A 311 -33.17 4.09 -9.12
CA ASP A 311 -33.95 5.12 -9.83
C ASP A 311 -33.39 6.54 -9.67
N THR A 312 -32.26 6.70 -8.98
CA THR A 312 -31.60 8.00 -8.82
C THR A 312 -31.22 8.59 -10.18
N VAL A 313 -31.60 9.85 -10.41
CA VAL A 313 -31.23 10.66 -11.58
C VAL A 313 -30.60 11.95 -11.10
N LEU A 314 -29.40 12.25 -11.59
CA LEU A 314 -28.71 13.52 -11.37
C LEU A 314 -29.08 14.50 -12.49
N LEU A 315 -29.76 15.59 -12.13
CA LEU A 315 -30.00 16.71 -13.03
C LEU A 315 -29.02 17.85 -12.71
N ILE A 316 -28.20 18.21 -13.69
CA ILE A 316 -27.25 19.32 -13.57
C ILE A 316 -27.97 20.62 -13.90
N GLN A 317 -28.12 21.49 -12.92
CA GLN A 317 -28.73 22.81 -13.10
C GLN A 317 -27.71 23.83 -13.59
N GLY A 318 -28.15 24.74 -14.47
CA GLY A 318 -27.38 25.92 -14.88
C GLY A 318 -26.77 25.85 -16.28
N TYR A 319 -25.98 26.87 -16.59
CA TYR A 319 -25.17 26.96 -17.81
C TYR A 319 -24.23 25.75 -17.89
N GLY A 320 -24.09 25.13 -19.08
CA GLY A 320 -23.09 24.08 -19.27
C GLY A 320 -21.68 24.60 -18.96
N ILE A 321 -20.70 23.69 -18.93
CA ILE A 321 -19.26 23.97 -18.69
C ILE A 321 -18.72 25.06 -19.64
N ASP A 322 -19.37 25.29 -20.78
CA ASP A 322 -19.01 26.28 -21.81
C ASP A 322 -19.90 27.55 -21.80
N GLY A 323 -20.75 27.74 -20.79
CA GLY A 323 -21.65 28.90 -20.73
C GLY A 323 -22.87 28.84 -21.66
N ASN A 324 -23.14 27.69 -22.30
CA ASN A 324 -24.23 27.54 -23.27
C ASN A 324 -25.45 26.80 -22.67
N PHE A 325 -26.66 27.23 -23.03
CA PHE A 325 -27.93 26.73 -22.48
C PHE A 325 -28.42 25.41 -23.12
N THR A 326 -27.62 24.75 -23.97
CA THR A 326 -28.11 23.76 -24.95
C THR A 326 -27.98 22.29 -24.55
N TYR A 327 -27.50 21.96 -23.36
CA TYR A 327 -27.21 20.57 -23.01
C TYR A 327 -28.31 19.91 -22.16
N ASP A 328 -28.55 18.63 -22.44
CA ASP A 328 -29.16 17.71 -21.49
C ASP A 328 -28.14 17.36 -20.39
N SER A 329 -28.60 16.98 -19.20
CA SER A 329 -27.72 16.63 -18.07
C SER A 329 -26.75 15.51 -18.43
N TYR A 330 -27.19 14.53 -19.22
CA TYR A 330 -26.31 13.50 -19.79
C TYR A 330 -25.19 14.10 -20.65
N ASN A 331 -25.47 15.09 -21.48
CA ASN A 331 -24.45 15.70 -22.35
C ASN A 331 -23.42 16.49 -21.54
N ALA A 332 -23.82 17.06 -20.40
CA ALA A 332 -22.90 17.71 -19.46
C ALA A 332 -22.02 16.68 -18.73
N ILE A 333 -22.63 15.63 -18.17
CA ILE A 333 -21.91 14.51 -17.53
C ILE A 333 -20.94 13.84 -18.52
N LYS A 334 -21.37 13.66 -19.77
CA LYS A 334 -20.55 13.11 -20.84
C LYS A 334 -19.20 13.83 -20.95
N LYS A 335 -19.17 15.18 -20.87
CA LYS A 335 -17.93 15.98 -20.93
C LYS A 335 -17.01 15.80 -19.72
N ILE A 336 -17.54 15.38 -18.57
CA ILE A 336 -16.73 15.03 -17.39
C ILE A 336 -16.09 13.65 -17.58
N ILE A 337 -16.83 12.73 -18.19
CA ILE A 337 -16.43 11.32 -18.39
C ILE A 337 -15.55 11.11 -19.63
N THR A 338 -15.51 12.06 -20.58
CA THR A 338 -14.82 11.96 -21.88
C THR A 338 -13.42 11.34 -21.82
N GLU A 339 -12.91 10.97 -22.99
CA GLU A 339 -11.53 10.49 -23.16
C GLU A 339 -10.47 11.47 -22.62
N ASP A 340 -10.71 12.78 -22.51
CA ASP A 340 -9.79 13.72 -21.85
C ASP A 340 -10.13 13.99 -20.35
N GLY A 341 -11.15 13.32 -19.82
CA GLY A 341 -11.70 13.50 -18.48
C GLY A 341 -11.38 12.34 -17.52
N LEU A 342 -12.39 11.85 -16.81
CA LEU A 342 -12.23 10.84 -15.76
C LEU A 342 -11.68 9.50 -16.28
N ILE A 343 -12.12 9.03 -17.45
CA ILE A 343 -11.64 7.74 -18.00
C ILE A 343 -10.13 7.79 -18.28
N SER A 344 -9.61 8.86 -18.90
CA SER A 344 -8.16 8.99 -19.12
C SER A 344 -7.39 9.19 -17.83
N SER A 345 -7.93 9.95 -16.87
CA SER A 345 -7.31 10.08 -15.54
C SER A 345 -7.18 8.72 -14.86
N ALA A 346 -8.20 7.87 -14.94
CA ALA A 346 -8.18 6.52 -14.40
C ALA A 346 -7.19 5.61 -15.16
N LYS A 347 -7.18 5.65 -16.50
CA LYS A 347 -6.17 4.93 -17.32
C LYS A 347 -4.74 5.35 -16.98
N GLN A 348 -4.50 6.63 -16.77
CA GLN A 348 -3.18 7.14 -16.36
C GLN A 348 -2.81 6.66 -14.96
N ALA A 349 -3.76 6.64 -14.01
CA ALA A 349 -3.53 6.12 -12.68
C ALA A 349 -3.20 4.62 -12.71
N GLN A 350 -3.96 3.82 -13.47
CA GLN A 350 -3.67 2.40 -13.70
C GLN A 350 -2.30 2.21 -14.34
N LYS A 351 -1.97 2.99 -15.38
CA LYS A 351 -0.67 2.91 -16.04
C LYS A 351 0.49 3.24 -15.10
N ARG A 352 0.34 4.24 -14.23
CA ARG A 352 1.34 4.54 -13.19
C ARG A 352 1.49 3.40 -12.19
N ALA A 353 0.39 2.74 -11.80
CA ALA A 353 0.44 1.58 -10.92
C ALA A 353 1.17 0.39 -11.59
N GLU A 354 0.88 0.12 -12.87
CA GLU A 354 1.59 -0.88 -13.67
C GLU A 354 3.09 -0.56 -13.80
N ASP A 355 3.44 0.71 -14.07
CA ASP A 355 4.84 1.13 -14.19
C ASP A 355 5.58 1.05 -12.85
N SER A 356 4.91 1.38 -11.74
CA SER A 356 5.42 1.19 -10.38
C SER A 356 5.61 -0.30 -10.05
N LEU A 357 4.70 -1.18 -10.48
CA LEU A 357 4.84 -2.63 -10.33
C LEU A 357 6.01 -3.18 -11.17
N ASN A 358 6.13 -2.75 -12.43
CA ASN A 358 7.25 -3.15 -13.30
C ASN A 358 8.58 -2.66 -12.73
N THR A 359 8.63 -1.44 -12.20
CA THR A 359 9.83 -0.90 -11.53
C THR A 359 10.16 -1.71 -10.28
N TYR A 360 9.14 -2.09 -9.50
CA TYR A 360 9.29 -2.94 -8.33
C TYR A 360 9.86 -4.32 -8.70
N GLN A 361 9.30 -4.98 -9.72
CA GLN A 361 9.79 -6.27 -10.25
C GLN A 361 11.19 -6.16 -10.88
N TYR A 362 11.48 -5.08 -11.60
CA TYR A 362 12.80 -4.85 -12.19
C TYR A 362 13.88 -4.66 -11.11
N ASN A 363 13.60 -3.87 -10.08
CA ASN A 363 14.51 -3.71 -8.96
C ASN A 363 14.73 -5.05 -8.25
N LEU A 364 13.67 -5.82 -8.06
CA LEU A 364 13.74 -7.19 -7.54
C LEU A 364 14.70 -8.05 -8.37
N ASP A 365 14.53 -8.10 -9.68
CA ASP A 365 15.37 -8.91 -10.57
C ASP A 365 16.83 -8.45 -10.57
N ASN A 366 17.07 -7.13 -10.48
CA ASN A 366 18.41 -6.58 -10.38
C ASN A 366 19.11 -6.96 -9.07
N TYR A 367 18.43 -6.81 -7.93
CA TYR A 367 18.97 -7.25 -6.65
C TYR A 367 19.19 -8.76 -6.67
N ALA A 368 18.26 -9.50 -7.26
CA ALA A 368 18.35 -10.94 -7.43
C ALA A 368 19.59 -11.35 -8.22
N GLY A 369 19.87 -10.66 -9.33
CA GLY A 369 21.06 -10.84 -10.15
C GLY A 369 22.34 -10.47 -9.39
N TYR A 370 22.36 -9.32 -8.72
CA TYR A 370 23.51 -8.83 -7.96
C TYR A 370 23.94 -9.80 -6.85
N TYR A 371 22.99 -10.30 -6.06
CA TYR A 371 23.29 -11.26 -4.99
C TYR A 371 23.73 -12.61 -5.54
N SER A 372 23.07 -13.12 -6.58
CA SER A 372 23.48 -14.36 -7.24
C SER A 372 24.90 -14.27 -7.80
N GLU A 373 25.25 -13.15 -8.43
CA GLU A 373 26.58 -12.91 -8.97
C GLU A 373 27.63 -12.76 -7.87
N THR A 374 27.32 -12.03 -6.80
CA THR A 374 28.20 -11.86 -5.64
C THR A 374 28.44 -13.21 -4.95
N HIS A 375 27.39 -13.99 -4.72
CA HIS A 375 27.47 -15.34 -4.17
C HIS A 375 28.36 -16.24 -5.03
N ARG A 376 28.17 -16.24 -6.36
CA ARG A 376 29.02 -16.98 -7.30
C ARG A 376 30.49 -16.52 -7.25
N ASN A 377 30.74 -15.22 -7.20
CA ASN A 377 32.09 -14.66 -7.14
C ASN A 377 32.81 -15.04 -5.85
N LEU A 378 32.13 -14.97 -4.71
CA LEU A 378 32.66 -15.40 -3.42
C LEU A 378 32.91 -16.92 -3.40
N ASN A 379 31.99 -17.72 -3.93
CA ASN A 379 32.19 -19.17 -4.06
C ASN A 379 33.36 -19.52 -4.97
N ASN A 380 33.58 -18.80 -6.07
CA ASN A 380 34.76 -18.98 -6.92
C ASN A 380 36.06 -18.66 -6.17
N GLN A 381 36.08 -17.59 -5.35
CA GLN A 381 37.24 -17.27 -4.51
C GLN A 381 37.49 -18.35 -3.44
N LEU A 382 36.44 -18.83 -2.80
CA LEU A 382 36.52 -19.91 -1.82
C LEU A 382 37.05 -21.20 -2.45
N TYR A 383 36.59 -21.52 -3.67
CA TYR A 383 37.06 -22.66 -4.44
C TYR A 383 38.55 -22.55 -4.80
N LEU A 384 39.04 -21.38 -5.18
CA LEU A 384 40.48 -21.18 -5.41
C LEU A 384 41.32 -21.38 -4.14
N LEU A 385 40.81 -20.93 -3.00
CA LEU A 385 41.49 -21.01 -1.70
C LEU A 385 41.51 -22.43 -1.13
N LEU A 386 40.32 -23.07 -1.05
CA LEU A 386 40.10 -24.34 -0.35
C LEU A 386 39.87 -25.54 -1.27
N GLY A 387 39.51 -25.30 -2.54
CA GLY A 387 39.07 -26.35 -3.46
C GLY A 387 37.65 -26.86 -3.19
N CYS A 388 36.82 -26.05 -2.54
CA CYS A 388 35.39 -26.34 -2.31
C CYS A 388 34.52 -25.09 -2.49
N SER A 389 33.25 -25.32 -2.83
CA SER A 389 32.18 -24.32 -2.86
C SER A 389 31.10 -24.68 -1.85
N LEU A 390 30.37 -23.67 -1.36
CA LEU A 390 29.20 -23.86 -0.51
C LEU A 390 27.94 -23.79 -1.39
N GLU A 391 27.15 -24.87 -1.38
CA GLU A 391 25.79 -24.88 -1.90
C GLU A 391 24.78 -24.69 -0.76
N ASN A 392 23.65 -24.03 -1.08
CA ASN A 392 22.65 -23.52 -0.15
C ASN A 392 22.43 -24.39 1.10
N GLY A 393 22.60 -23.78 2.28
CA GLY A 393 22.21 -24.33 3.59
C GLY A 393 23.15 -25.35 4.22
N THR A 394 24.03 -26.01 3.46
CA THR A 394 24.93 -27.01 4.05
C THR A 394 26.34 -26.45 4.20
N ASN A 395 26.78 -26.29 5.45
CA ASN A 395 28.05 -25.70 5.87
C ASN A 395 29.29 -26.59 5.56
N ASN A 396 29.21 -27.40 4.51
CA ASN A 396 30.00 -28.58 4.40
C ASN A 396 30.62 -28.65 3.00
N CYS A 397 31.91 -28.31 2.93
CA CYS A 397 32.79 -28.68 1.82
C CYS A 397 32.88 -30.22 1.58
N LEU A 398 31.93 -31.02 2.07
CA LEU A 398 31.95 -32.48 2.20
C LEU A 398 31.59 -33.24 0.90
N THR A 399 31.10 -32.56 -0.15
CA THR A 399 30.52 -33.26 -1.31
C THR A 399 31.42 -33.34 -2.55
N ASP A 400 32.53 -32.59 -2.61
CA ASP A 400 33.42 -32.56 -3.77
C ASP A 400 34.78 -33.22 -3.49
N ASN A 401 34.80 -34.57 -3.48
CA ASN A 401 35.95 -35.41 -3.12
C ASN A 401 37.14 -35.37 -4.12
N LYS A 402 37.16 -34.46 -5.10
CA LYS A 402 38.20 -34.45 -6.16
C LYS A 402 38.92 -33.13 -6.38
N ALA A 403 38.48 -32.02 -5.79
CA ALA A 403 38.96 -30.68 -6.18
C ALA A 403 40.01 -30.03 -5.26
N ARG A 404 40.29 -30.60 -4.08
CA ARG A 404 41.15 -29.92 -3.08
C ARG A 404 42.64 -29.93 -3.40
N GLU A 405 43.13 -30.89 -4.18
CA GLU A 405 44.55 -31.01 -4.53
C GLU A 405 45.09 -29.80 -5.33
N GLY A 406 44.23 -29.09 -6.07
CA GLY A 406 44.58 -27.91 -6.85
C GLY A 406 44.48 -26.57 -6.09
N SER A 407 44.00 -26.59 -4.85
CA SER A 407 43.76 -25.39 -4.04
C SER A 407 45.04 -24.71 -3.57
N GLN A 408 44.95 -23.43 -3.19
CA GLN A 408 46.08 -22.71 -2.58
C GLN A 408 46.54 -23.38 -1.27
N ILE A 409 45.62 -23.89 -0.44
CA ILE A 409 45.98 -24.62 0.79
C ILE A 409 46.75 -25.91 0.50
N SER A 410 46.36 -26.66 -0.53
CA SER A 410 47.11 -27.86 -0.96
C SER A 410 48.53 -27.52 -1.40
N GLN A 411 48.72 -26.40 -2.13
CA GLN A 411 50.05 -25.94 -2.50
C GLN A 411 50.90 -25.59 -1.26
N GLN A 412 50.33 -24.91 -0.28
CA GLN A 412 51.02 -24.57 0.98
C GLN A 412 51.39 -25.83 1.78
N TYR A 413 50.47 -26.78 1.89
CA TYR A 413 50.73 -28.09 2.50
C TYR A 413 51.94 -28.79 1.88
N ASN A 414 51.99 -28.86 0.55
CA ASN A 414 53.07 -29.53 -0.16
C ASN A 414 54.43 -28.85 0.11
N LEU A 415 54.48 -27.51 0.13
CA LEU A 415 55.69 -26.76 0.46
C LEU A 415 56.15 -27.00 1.90
N MET A 416 55.22 -26.98 2.87
CA MET A 416 55.53 -27.25 4.28
C MET A 416 55.97 -28.69 4.52
N ASN A 417 55.34 -29.66 3.85
CA ASN A 417 55.70 -31.07 3.95
C ASN A 417 57.11 -31.32 3.38
N MET A 418 57.44 -30.71 2.23
CA MET A 418 58.79 -30.76 1.67
C MET A 418 59.82 -30.14 2.61
N ALA A 419 59.53 -28.97 3.19
CA ALA A 419 60.42 -28.34 4.17
C ALA A 419 60.59 -29.19 5.44
N ASN A 420 59.56 -29.90 5.90
CA ASN A 420 59.65 -30.83 7.03
C ASN A 420 60.53 -32.06 6.70
N ILE A 421 60.40 -32.62 5.50
CA ILE A 421 61.27 -33.71 5.02
C ILE A 421 62.73 -33.24 4.98
N ASP A 422 62.98 -32.04 4.46
CA ASP A 422 64.31 -31.42 4.41
C ASP A 422 64.89 -31.20 5.80
N LEU A 423 64.07 -30.70 6.72
CA LEU A 423 64.44 -30.52 8.12
C LEU A 423 64.83 -31.84 8.79
N LYS A 424 64.05 -32.91 8.60
CA LYS A 424 64.34 -34.24 9.16
C LYS A 424 65.63 -34.82 8.58
N ARG A 425 65.81 -34.70 7.26
CA ARG A 425 67.02 -35.15 6.56
C ARG A 425 68.26 -34.42 7.06
N ALA A 426 68.22 -33.09 7.12
CA ALA A 426 69.34 -32.28 7.59
C ALA A 426 69.66 -32.52 9.07
N LYS A 427 68.64 -32.74 9.93
CA LYS A 427 68.84 -33.17 11.33
C LYS A 427 69.52 -34.55 11.42
N GLN A 428 69.08 -35.52 10.61
CA GLN A 428 69.68 -36.85 10.60
C GLN A 428 71.13 -36.81 10.09
N GLU A 429 71.39 -36.06 9.03
CA GLU A 429 72.74 -35.85 8.49
C GLU A 429 73.66 -35.21 9.52
N LYS A 430 73.19 -34.15 10.19
CA LYS A 430 73.88 -33.52 11.31
C LYS A 430 74.26 -34.53 12.41
N GLU A 431 73.33 -35.38 12.84
CA GLU A 431 73.60 -36.38 13.87
C GLU A 431 74.58 -37.46 13.40
N ASN A 432 74.49 -37.87 12.12
CA ASN A 432 75.46 -38.79 11.52
C ASN A 432 76.87 -38.18 11.49
N ILE A 433 76.99 -36.90 11.12
CA ILE A 433 78.26 -36.15 11.11
C ILE A 433 78.83 -36.03 12.53
N LYS A 434 78.00 -35.67 13.53
CA LYS A 434 78.43 -35.62 14.93
C LYS A 434 78.95 -36.98 15.43
N LYS A 435 78.24 -38.07 15.11
CA LYS A 435 78.68 -39.43 15.44
C LYS A 435 80.01 -39.75 14.76
N ALA A 436 80.18 -39.39 13.49
CA ALA A 436 81.44 -39.59 12.77
C ALA A 436 82.61 -38.82 13.43
N ILE A 437 82.40 -37.56 13.83
CA ILE A 437 83.40 -36.77 14.56
C ILE A 437 83.70 -37.40 15.94
N THR A 438 82.68 -37.90 16.63
CA THR A 438 82.83 -38.53 17.95
C THR A 438 83.55 -39.87 17.89
N ILE A 439 83.23 -40.70 16.89
CA ILE A 439 83.90 -41.98 16.61
C ILE A 439 85.36 -41.73 16.25
N GLU A 440 85.65 -40.72 15.42
CA GLU A 440 87.02 -40.36 15.11
C GLU A 440 87.77 -39.82 16.33
N GLY A 441 87.08 -39.05 17.18
CA GLY A 441 87.58 -38.66 18.49
C GLY A 441 88.00 -39.88 19.32
N ALA A 442 87.10 -40.85 19.51
CA ALA A 442 87.36 -42.07 20.25
C ALA A 442 88.49 -42.92 19.64
N ARG A 443 88.55 -43.03 18.31
CA ARG A 443 89.67 -43.70 17.60
C ARG A 443 91.01 -43.05 17.91
N LEU A 444 91.05 -41.71 17.89
CA LEU A 444 92.26 -40.96 18.22
C LEU A 444 92.64 -41.10 19.71
N GLU A 445 91.66 -41.21 20.61
CA GLU A 445 91.91 -41.47 22.03
C GLU A 445 92.58 -42.84 22.25
N GLU A 446 92.10 -43.87 21.55
CA GLU A 446 92.63 -45.24 21.61
C GLU A 446 94.02 -45.35 20.96
N GLU A 447 94.22 -44.78 19.78
CA GLU A 447 95.50 -44.85 19.05
C GLU A 447 96.62 -44.02 19.67
N LYS A 448 96.28 -42.92 20.37
CA LYS A 448 97.28 -41.99 20.94
C LYS A 448 97.38 -42.06 22.46
N GLY A 449 96.50 -42.80 23.14
CA GLY A 449 96.50 -42.94 24.60
C GLY A 449 96.18 -41.65 25.35
N VAL A 450 95.41 -40.73 24.73
CA VAL A 450 95.03 -39.43 25.30
C VAL A 450 93.52 -39.43 25.52
N SER A 451 93.05 -39.11 26.72
CA SER A 451 91.62 -38.94 26.99
C SER A 451 91.13 -37.53 26.61
N GLN A 452 89.84 -37.42 26.23
CA GLN A 452 89.16 -36.17 25.87
C GLN A 452 89.80 -35.46 24.67
N VAL A 453 90.11 -36.20 23.61
CA VAL A 453 90.80 -35.67 22.42
C VAL A 453 90.04 -34.51 21.77
N LEU A 454 88.70 -34.56 21.72
CA LEU A 454 87.87 -33.51 21.13
C LEU A 454 87.92 -32.18 21.90
N GLU A 455 88.25 -32.21 23.19
CA GLU A 455 88.41 -31.02 24.05
C GLU A 455 89.78 -30.33 23.86
N LYS A 456 90.65 -30.90 23.02
CA LYS A 456 92.01 -30.41 22.73
C LYS A 456 92.19 -29.96 21.26
N ILE A 457 91.12 -30.02 20.45
CA ILE A 457 91.12 -29.63 19.04
C ILE A 457 90.45 -28.26 18.90
N TYR A 458 91.15 -27.35 18.23
CA TYR A 458 90.67 -26.01 17.90
C TYR A 458 90.34 -25.90 16.41
N ILE A 459 89.23 -25.23 16.12
CA ILE A 459 88.90 -24.72 14.79
C ILE A 459 89.31 -23.26 14.76
N GLN A 460 90.29 -22.90 13.91
CA GLN A 460 90.67 -21.51 13.66
C GLN A 460 89.97 -21.03 12.39
N TYR A 461 89.10 -20.02 12.51
CA TYR A 461 88.49 -19.34 11.37
C TYR A 461 88.45 -17.83 11.64
N GLY A 462 89.03 -17.03 10.73
CA GLY A 462 89.30 -15.62 11.00
C GLY A 462 90.26 -15.43 12.18
N ASP A 463 89.95 -14.50 13.09
CA ASP A 463 90.72 -14.23 14.32
C ASP A 463 90.23 -15.04 15.54
N VAL A 464 89.29 -15.99 15.34
CA VAL A 464 88.63 -16.71 16.42
C VAL A 464 89.11 -18.16 16.46
N ASN A 465 89.54 -18.61 17.64
CA ASN A 465 89.80 -20.02 17.94
C ASN A 465 88.66 -20.56 18.80
N VAL A 466 87.92 -21.53 18.28
CA VAL A 466 86.84 -22.20 19.01
C VAL A 466 87.21 -23.67 19.23
N LEU A 467 87.00 -24.17 20.44
CA LEU A 467 87.14 -25.60 20.71
C LEU A 467 86.11 -26.38 19.89
N LEU A 468 86.56 -27.43 19.19
CA LEU A 468 85.69 -28.26 18.36
C LEU A 468 84.52 -28.84 19.18
N ASN A 469 84.78 -29.24 20.43
CA ASN A 469 83.73 -29.71 21.33
C ASN A 469 82.71 -28.62 21.68
N ASP A 470 83.15 -27.38 21.91
CA ASP A 470 82.23 -26.26 22.18
C ASP A 470 81.44 -25.87 20.94
N TYR A 471 82.03 -26.00 19.75
CA TYR A 471 81.34 -25.84 18.49
C TYR A 471 80.25 -26.91 18.30
N ILE A 472 80.55 -28.18 18.60
CA ILE A 472 79.58 -29.29 18.55
C ILE A 472 78.47 -29.10 19.58
N ARG A 473 78.81 -28.74 20.83
CA ARG A 473 77.84 -28.48 21.91
C ARG A 473 76.94 -27.31 21.57
N SER A 474 77.52 -26.18 21.17
CA SER A 474 76.72 -25.02 20.77
C SER A 474 75.93 -25.26 19.49
N SER A 475 76.36 -26.14 18.58
CA SER A 475 75.55 -26.61 17.46
C SER A 475 74.38 -27.49 17.95
N SER A 476 74.55 -28.29 19.02
CA SER A 476 73.47 -29.02 19.69
C SER A 476 72.45 -28.08 20.34
N ASP A 477 72.89 -27.17 21.21
CA ASP A 477 72.01 -26.28 21.98
C ASP A 477 71.23 -25.29 21.10
N ARG A 478 71.78 -24.91 19.94
CA ARG A 478 71.14 -23.99 18.98
C ARG A 478 69.92 -24.57 18.27
N ASN A 479 69.63 -25.87 18.40
CA ASN A 479 68.61 -26.56 17.59
C ASN A 479 67.41 -27.14 18.34
N ASP A 480 67.50 -27.31 19.66
CA ASP A 480 66.45 -27.94 20.49
C ASP A 480 65.26 -27.01 20.81
N SER A 481 65.36 -25.71 20.49
CA SER A 481 64.28 -24.75 20.76
C SER A 481 63.21 -24.68 19.68
N PHE A 482 63.34 -25.35 18.53
CA PHE A 482 62.28 -25.38 17.51
C PHE A 482 61.18 -26.40 17.87
N ILE A 483 59.97 -26.23 17.33
CA ILE A 483 58.83 -27.14 17.52
C ILE A 483 59.28 -28.61 17.47
N SER A 484 58.77 -29.43 18.38
CA SER A 484 59.10 -30.84 18.39
C SER A 484 58.63 -31.46 17.06
N GLY A 485 59.41 -32.35 16.46
CA GLY A 485 59.03 -32.96 15.17
C GLY A 485 57.62 -33.59 15.19
N LYS A 486 57.13 -33.97 16.37
CA LYS A 486 55.79 -34.51 16.60
C LYS A 486 54.66 -33.49 16.39
N GLU A 487 54.82 -32.25 16.84
CA GLU A 487 53.79 -31.20 16.72
C GLU A 487 53.60 -30.77 15.24
N LEU A 488 54.72 -30.59 14.52
CA LEU A 488 54.69 -30.29 13.09
C LEU A 488 54.12 -31.46 12.27
N ASP A 489 54.48 -32.71 12.60
CA ASP A 489 53.94 -33.91 11.96
C ASP A 489 52.44 -34.10 12.23
N ALA A 490 51.98 -33.78 13.44
CA ALA A 490 50.56 -33.82 13.79
C ALA A 490 49.75 -32.80 12.96
N MET A 491 50.25 -31.57 12.80
CA MET A 491 49.60 -30.56 11.98
C MET A 491 49.60 -30.94 10.49
N LEU A 492 50.72 -31.39 9.94
CA LEU A 492 50.78 -31.85 8.55
C LEU A 492 49.85 -33.04 8.32
N SER A 493 49.72 -33.96 9.29
CA SER A 493 48.74 -35.03 9.23
C SER A 493 47.30 -34.49 9.24
N PHE A 494 47.00 -33.47 10.05
CA PHE A 494 45.69 -32.84 10.13
C PHE A 494 45.32 -32.12 8.82
N MET A 495 46.26 -31.38 8.22
CA MET A 495 46.09 -30.75 6.91
C MET A 495 45.92 -31.78 5.79
N ASN A 496 46.70 -32.87 5.81
CA ASN A 496 46.59 -33.92 4.82
C ASN A 496 45.22 -34.60 4.85
N LYS A 497 44.63 -34.77 6.04
CA LYS A 497 43.25 -35.25 6.19
C LYS A 497 42.25 -34.27 5.57
N PHE A 498 42.41 -32.97 5.82
CA PHE A 498 41.57 -31.95 5.18
C PHE A 498 41.69 -31.95 3.64
N ILE A 499 42.87 -32.28 3.09
CA ILE A 499 43.09 -32.28 1.63
C ILE A 499 42.61 -33.58 0.96
N ARG A 500 42.78 -34.75 1.61
CA ARG A 500 42.66 -36.08 0.97
C ARG A 500 41.49 -36.96 1.45
N ASP A 501 40.83 -36.65 2.55
CA ASP A 501 39.87 -37.55 3.21
C ASP A 501 38.40 -37.12 2.99
N ASP A 502 37.50 -38.09 2.90
CA ASP A 502 36.07 -37.94 2.60
C ASP A 502 35.24 -37.41 3.81
N GLY A 503 35.84 -36.77 4.82
CA GLY A 503 35.12 -36.41 6.06
C GLY A 503 35.72 -35.39 7.05
N LEU A 504 34.82 -34.54 7.54
CA LEU A 504 34.71 -33.88 8.87
C LEU A 504 35.95 -33.23 9.50
N VAL A 505 36.70 -32.44 8.73
CA VAL A 505 37.54 -31.38 9.33
C VAL A 505 36.95 -30.04 8.92
N SER A 506 36.38 -29.32 9.87
CA SER A 506 35.83 -27.97 9.64
C SER A 506 36.97 -26.95 9.44
N VAL A 507 36.66 -25.85 8.76
CA VAL A 507 37.62 -24.75 8.58
C VAL A 507 38.03 -24.15 9.93
N ASP A 508 37.14 -24.16 10.92
CA ASP A 508 37.43 -23.65 12.27
C ASP A 508 38.38 -24.56 13.07
N GLU A 509 38.21 -25.88 12.97
CA GLU A 509 39.15 -26.85 13.57
C GLU A 509 40.53 -26.76 12.91
N LEU A 510 40.58 -26.61 11.58
CA LEU A 510 41.83 -26.42 10.84
C LEU A 510 42.52 -25.11 11.21
N THR A 511 41.76 -24.02 11.32
CA THR A 511 42.28 -22.70 11.73
C THR A 511 42.83 -22.74 13.15
N SER A 512 42.12 -23.38 14.08
CA SER A 512 42.57 -23.53 15.47
C SER A 512 43.88 -24.31 15.59
N ALA A 513 44.03 -25.39 14.82
CA ALA A 513 45.25 -26.19 14.79
C ALA A 513 46.45 -25.40 14.24
N ILE A 514 46.23 -24.57 13.20
CA ILE A 514 47.29 -23.78 12.56
C ILE A 514 47.65 -22.54 13.36
N ASP A 515 46.69 -21.86 13.99
CA ASP A 515 46.96 -20.74 14.87
C ASP A 515 47.70 -21.19 16.14
N SER A 516 47.38 -22.37 16.69
CA SER A 516 48.17 -22.97 17.78
C SER A 516 49.64 -23.18 17.38
N LEU A 517 49.90 -23.69 16.18
CA LEU A 517 51.28 -23.83 15.70
C LEU A 517 51.93 -22.47 15.44
N HIS A 518 51.17 -21.52 14.89
CA HIS A 518 51.66 -20.17 14.62
C HIS A 518 52.11 -19.46 15.91
N ASP A 519 51.34 -19.57 16.98
CA ASP A 519 51.71 -19.02 18.30
C ASP A 519 52.94 -19.73 18.89
N ASP A 520 53.04 -21.05 18.73
CA ASP A 520 54.21 -21.82 19.14
C ASP A 520 55.49 -21.41 18.37
N ILE A 521 55.37 -21.11 17.08
CA ILE A 521 56.46 -20.60 16.23
C ILE A 521 56.88 -19.19 16.68
N LYS A 522 55.91 -18.28 16.85
CA LYS A 522 56.14 -16.86 17.12
C LYS A 522 56.87 -16.63 18.44
N ASN A 523 56.63 -17.49 19.43
CA ASN A 523 57.26 -17.40 20.75
C ASN A 523 58.71 -17.93 20.79
N ARG A 524 59.26 -18.42 19.67
CA ARG A 524 60.59 -19.04 19.59
C ARG A 524 61.52 -18.22 18.69
N SER A 525 62.59 -17.65 19.27
CA SER A 525 63.60 -16.89 18.52
C SER A 525 64.38 -17.78 17.55
N ILE A 526 64.36 -17.45 16.26
CA ILE A 526 65.13 -18.15 15.21
C ILE A 526 66.16 -17.17 14.63
N LYS A 527 67.42 -17.61 14.52
CA LYS A 527 68.49 -16.80 13.91
C LYS A 527 68.32 -16.78 12.38
N ASP A 528 68.60 -15.62 11.77
CA ASP A 528 68.52 -15.43 10.32
C ASP A 528 69.42 -16.45 9.59
N PRO A 529 68.91 -17.19 8.58
CA PRO A 529 69.72 -18.04 7.71
C PRO A 529 70.98 -17.36 7.16
N LYS A 530 70.99 -16.04 6.98
CA LYS A 530 72.16 -15.25 6.55
C LYS A 530 73.35 -15.38 7.49
N THR A 531 73.13 -15.45 8.80
CA THR A 531 74.20 -15.65 9.80
C THR A 531 74.93 -16.98 9.56
N TYR A 532 74.26 -17.99 9.02
CA TYR A 532 74.87 -19.29 8.74
C TYR A 532 75.67 -19.31 7.44
N ILE A 533 75.28 -18.49 6.46
CA ILE A 533 76.08 -18.29 5.23
C ILE A 533 77.43 -17.66 5.58
N GLU A 534 77.43 -16.68 6.47
CA GLU A 534 78.65 -16.02 6.96
C GLU A 534 79.57 -17.00 7.71
N ILE A 535 79.00 -17.86 8.57
CA ILE A 535 79.74 -18.92 9.28
C ILE A 535 80.30 -19.95 8.30
N MET A 536 79.52 -20.37 7.29
CA MET A 536 79.96 -21.30 6.25
C MET A 536 81.13 -20.77 5.45
N SER A 537 81.05 -19.52 4.96
CA SER A 537 82.12 -18.87 4.21
C SER A 537 83.40 -18.71 5.04
N ALA A 538 83.27 -18.51 6.36
CA ALA A 538 84.42 -18.48 7.27
C ALA A 538 85.02 -19.88 7.49
N LEU A 539 84.19 -20.93 7.57
CA LEU A 539 84.62 -22.31 7.78
C LEU A 539 85.30 -22.94 6.56
N GLU A 540 84.95 -22.54 5.34
CA GLU A 540 85.65 -22.96 4.11
C GLU A 540 87.15 -22.63 4.12
N ARG A 541 87.55 -21.65 4.93
CA ARG A 541 88.95 -21.20 5.07
C ARG A 541 89.56 -21.59 6.42
N ALA A 542 88.88 -22.42 7.20
CA ALA A 542 89.29 -22.76 8.55
C ALA A 542 90.47 -23.74 8.58
N VAL A 543 91.34 -23.60 9.59
CA VAL A 543 92.46 -24.52 9.84
C VAL A 543 92.21 -25.27 11.15
N ILE A 544 92.33 -26.61 11.10
CA ILE A 544 92.21 -27.46 12.29
C ILE A 544 93.57 -27.58 12.98
N ILE A 545 93.62 -27.15 14.25
CA ILE A 545 94.83 -27.10 15.06
C ILE A 545 94.62 -27.92 16.34
N SER A 546 95.68 -28.59 16.80
CA SER A 546 95.68 -29.26 18.11
C SER A 546 96.60 -28.53 19.08
N SER A 547 96.23 -28.50 20.36
CA SER A 547 97.12 -27.99 21.42
C SER A 547 98.36 -28.87 21.64
N GLU A 548 98.32 -30.14 21.20
CA GLU A 548 99.42 -31.10 21.26
C GLU A 548 99.97 -31.43 19.86
N ARG A 549 101.29 -31.27 19.63
CA ARG A 549 101.95 -31.37 18.30
C ARG A 549 101.87 -32.74 17.60
N ARG A 550 101.47 -33.81 18.29
CA ARG A 550 101.41 -35.20 17.75
C ARG A 550 100.01 -35.81 17.72
N LEU A 551 98.98 -35.03 18.07
CA LEU A 551 97.61 -35.52 18.29
C LEU A 551 96.87 -35.83 16.97
N LEU A 552 97.12 -35.06 15.90
CA LEU A 552 96.39 -35.15 14.63
C LEU A 552 97.35 -35.38 13.44
N ASP A 553 97.12 -36.44 12.67
CA ASP A 553 97.76 -36.64 11.37
C ASP A 553 97.06 -35.85 10.25
N ILE A 554 97.70 -35.77 9.08
CA ILE A 554 97.19 -34.99 7.93
C ILE A 554 95.80 -35.47 7.49
N ASN A 555 95.55 -36.79 7.52
CA ASN A 555 94.28 -37.38 7.08
C ASN A 555 93.15 -37.08 8.08
N SER A 556 93.42 -37.17 9.38
CA SER A 556 92.47 -36.90 10.46
C SER A 556 92.10 -35.41 10.50
N LYS A 557 93.07 -34.50 10.25
CA LYS A 557 92.81 -33.06 10.09
C LYS A 557 91.86 -32.78 8.92
N ALA A 558 92.10 -33.40 7.76
CA ALA A 558 91.27 -33.23 6.58
C ALA A 558 89.83 -33.77 6.79
N ARG A 559 89.68 -34.93 7.45
CA ARG A 559 88.36 -35.51 7.79
C ARG A 559 87.57 -34.62 8.75
N ILE A 560 88.21 -34.17 9.84
CA ILE A 560 87.57 -33.31 10.84
C ILE A 560 87.19 -31.95 10.23
N ALA A 561 88.04 -31.36 9.38
CA ALA A 561 87.72 -30.13 8.66
C ALA A 561 86.50 -30.32 7.74
N ASN A 562 86.50 -31.39 6.93
CA ASN A 562 85.39 -31.71 6.04
C ASN A 562 84.08 -31.94 6.80
N TRP A 563 84.10 -32.72 7.89
CA TRP A 563 82.91 -32.93 8.72
C TRP A 563 82.44 -31.65 9.43
N THR A 564 83.35 -30.77 9.82
CA THR A 564 82.98 -29.46 10.41
C THR A 564 82.27 -28.57 9.39
N GLN A 565 82.73 -28.57 8.13
CA GLN A 565 82.06 -27.88 7.04
C GLN A 565 80.69 -28.51 6.74
N GLN A 566 80.61 -29.83 6.65
CA GLN A 566 79.33 -30.55 6.47
C GLN A 566 78.34 -30.28 7.62
N LEU A 567 78.83 -30.17 8.85
CA LEU A 567 78.02 -29.85 10.03
C LEU A 567 77.39 -28.46 9.90
N ALA A 568 78.15 -27.48 9.41
CA ALA A 568 77.66 -26.13 9.19
C ALA A 568 76.71 -26.02 7.98
N THR A 569 76.91 -26.82 6.92
CA THR A 569 75.94 -26.97 5.81
C THR A 569 74.62 -27.52 6.33
N ALA A 570 74.67 -28.58 7.15
CA ALA A 570 73.48 -29.15 7.76
C ALA A 570 72.76 -28.15 8.69
N ASP A 571 73.50 -27.30 9.42
CA ASP A 571 72.93 -26.22 10.22
C ASP A 571 72.22 -25.15 9.38
N TRP A 572 72.80 -24.78 8.24
CA TRP A 572 72.15 -23.87 7.27
C TRP A 572 70.88 -24.49 6.67
N ASP A 573 70.93 -25.75 6.26
CA ASP A 573 69.76 -26.46 5.72
C ASP A 573 68.61 -26.54 6.74
N ILE A 574 68.95 -26.78 8.01
CA ILE A 574 67.99 -26.75 9.11
C ILE A 574 67.39 -25.34 9.28
N ALA A 575 68.21 -24.29 9.29
CA ALA A 575 67.74 -22.91 9.42
C ALA A 575 66.85 -22.48 8.24
N ARG A 576 67.23 -22.85 7.01
CA ARG A 576 66.47 -22.59 5.79
C ARG A 576 65.11 -23.30 5.82
N ALA A 577 65.09 -24.60 6.11
CA ALA A 577 63.86 -25.38 6.19
C ALA A 577 62.91 -24.85 7.27
N LYS A 578 63.44 -24.48 8.44
CA LYS A 578 62.66 -23.81 9.50
C LYS A 578 62.06 -22.50 9.01
N ASN A 579 62.84 -21.64 8.37
CA ASN A 579 62.35 -20.36 7.85
C ASN A 579 61.25 -20.54 6.79
N THR A 580 61.39 -21.52 5.90
CA THR A 580 60.32 -21.87 4.95
C THR A 580 59.06 -22.30 5.67
N ILE A 581 59.14 -23.15 6.70
CA ILE A 581 57.97 -23.58 7.50
C ILE A 581 57.27 -22.38 8.13
N ILE A 582 58.00 -21.40 8.66
CA ILE A 582 57.42 -20.18 9.26
C ILE A 582 56.65 -19.37 8.22
N ILE A 583 57.30 -19.06 7.10
CA ILE A 583 56.73 -18.24 6.03
C ILE A 583 55.48 -18.89 5.45
N GLU A 584 55.52 -20.19 5.17
CA GLU A 584 54.36 -20.89 4.61
C GLU A 584 53.25 -21.07 5.66
N ASN A 585 53.57 -21.25 6.95
CA ASN A 585 52.57 -21.27 8.02
C ASN A 585 51.85 -19.92 8.21
N GLU A 586 52.58 -18.81 8.09
CA GLU A 586 52.00 -17.45 8.10
C GLU A 586 51.01 -17.23 6.95
N LYS A 587 51.40 -17.61 5.73
CA LYS A 587 50.51 -17.53 4.56
C LYS A 587 49.28 -18.40 4.74
N LEU A 588 49.45 -19.61 5.29
CA LEU A 588 48.37 -20.56 5.53
C LEU A 588 47.35 -20.02 6.55
N SER A 589 47.81 -19.46 7.68
CA SER A 589 46.92 -18.77 8.65
C SER A 589 46.17 -17.60 7.98
N GLY A 590 46.85 -16.85 7.11
CA GLY A 590 46.23 -15.78 6.32
C GLY A 590 45.13 -16.27 5.38
N PHE A 591 45.38 -17.34 4.62
CA PHE A 591 44.39 -17.95 3.71
C PHE A 591 43.17 -18.50 4.45
N LEU A 592 43.36 -19.12 5.61
CA LEU A 592 42.26 -19.65 6.41
C LEU A 592 41.39 -18.54 7.01
N LYS A 593 42.00 -17.47 7.51
CA LYS A 593 41.25 -16.28 7.97
C LYS A 593 40.49 -15.62 6.83
N GLN A 594 41.06 -15.58 5.63
CA GLN A 594 40.36 -15.11 4.43
C GLN A 594 39.19 -16.05 4.07
N ALA A 595 39.39 -17.36 4.11
CA ALA A 595 38.36 -18.35 3.83
C ALA A 595 37.20 -18.26 4.84
N GLN A 596 37.48 -18.13 6.15
CA GLN A 596 36.46 -17.91 7.18
C GLN A 596 35.63 -16.64 6.92
N ARG A 597 36.29 -15.54 6.52
CA ARG A 597 35.59 -14.30 6.14
C ARG A 597 34.70 -14.50 4.92
N ILE A 598 35.20 -15.18 3.89
CA ILE A 598 34.43 -15.47 2.67
C ILE A 598 33.25 -16.39 2.99
N ILE A 599 33.42 -17.44 3.80
CA ILE A 599 32.34 -18.33 4.24
C ILE A 599 31.27 -17.52 5.00
N THR A 600 31.69 -16.64 5.91
CA THR A 600 30.77 -15.74 6.64
C THR A 600 30.03 -14.82 5.67
N GLN A 601 30.71 -14.27 4.66
CA GLN A 601 30.10 -13.44 3.63
C GLN A 601 29.13 -14.23 2.74
N ILE A 602 29.49 -15.42 2.27
CA ILE A 602 28.62 -16.30 1.46
C ILE A 602 27.35 -16.64 2.24
N ASN A 603 27.51 -17.07 3.48
CA ASN A 603 26.39 -17.36 4.38
C ASN A 603 25.54 -16.12 4.66
N ALA A 604 26.10 -14.91 4.58
CA ALA A 604 25.37 -13.66 4.68
C ALA A 604 24.71 -13.24 3.36
N TYR A 605 25.22 -13.67 2.19
CA TYR A 605 24.83 -13.23 0.84
C TYR A 605 23.85 -14.16 0.08
N ASP A 606 23.28 -15.16 0.75
CA ASP A 606 22.37 -16.12 0.10
C ASP A 606 21.19 -15.43 -0.61
N GLN A 607 20.59 -16.11 -1.60
CA GLN A 607 19.48 -15.66 -2.49
C GLN A 607 18.30 -15.00 -1.74
N THR A 608 18.15 -15.30 -0.46
CA THR A 608 17.32 -14.61 0.53
C THR A 608 17.47 -13.09 0.69
N LEU A 609 18.61 -12.45 0.47
CA LEU A 609 18.70 -11.00 0.69
C LEU A 609 17.78 -10.21 -0.25
N LYS A 610 17.30 -10.87 -1.32
CA LYS A 610 16.15 -10.47 -2.12
C LYS A 610 14.91 -10.22 -1.26
N THR A 611 14.54 -11.09 -0.32
CA THR A 611 13.37 -10.95 0.59
C THR A 611 13.53 -9.81 1.59
N ARG A 612 14.75 -9.32 1.91
CA ARG A 612 14.91 -8.12 2.76
C ARG A 612 14.50 -6.82 2.07
N TYR A 613 14.64 -6.73 0.74
CA TYR A 613 14.05 -5.62 -0.02
C TYR A 613 12.51 -5.61 0.10
N TYR A 614 11.88 -6.79 0.23
CA TYR A 614 10.43 -6.91 0.50
C TYR A 614 10.04 -6.56 1.94
N ALA A 615 10.96 -6.70 2.90
CA ALA A 615 10.73 -6.29 4.28
C ALA A 615 10.87 -4.77 4.48
N ASP A 616 11.34 -4.01 3.47
CA ASP A 616 11.36 -2.55 3.52
C ASP A 616 9.97 -1.99 3.15
N PRO A 617 9.21 -1.48 4.13
CA PRO A 617 7.85 -1.00 3.89
C PRO A 617 7.81 0.17 2.90
N ILE A 618 8.91 0.92 2.72
CA ILE A 618 8.94 2.15 1.93
C ILE A 618 8.72 1.86 0.44
N HIS A 619 9.38 0.82 -0.09
CA HIS A 619 9.30 0.47 -1.51
C HIS A 619 7.93 -0.07 -1.89
N PHE A 620 7.35 -0.87 -0.99
CA PHE A 620 6.00 -1.40 -1.16
C PHE A 620 4.93 -0.33 -0.99
N THR A 621 5.09 0.58 -0.02
CA THR A 621 4.16 1.71 0.22
C THR A 621 3.95 2.56 -1.03
N ARG A 622 4.99 2.80 -1.85
CA ARG A 622 4.82 3.55 -3.10
C ARG A 622 3.92 2.80 -4.08
N LEU A 623 4.16 1.50 -4.27
CA LEU A 623 3.34 0.65 -5.13
C LEU A 623 1.89 0.66 -4.62
N THR A 624 1.66 0.31 -3.36
CA THR A 624 0.35 0.34 -2.69
C THR A 624 -0.38 1.67 -2.91
N ASN A 625 0.32 2.81 -2.73
CA ASN A 625 -0.27 4.12 -2.95
C ASN A 625 -0.72 4.37 -4.39
N ASP A 626 0.07 3.94 -5.38
CA ASP A 626 -0.29 4.09 -6.79
C ASP A 626 -1.43 3.13 -7.17
N VAL A 627 -1.47 1.90 -6.63
CA VAL A 627 -2.59 0.97 -6.82
C VAL A 627 -3.88 1.50 -6.20
N ASN A 628 -3.82 2.02 -4.97
CA ASN A 628 -4.95 2.63 -4.28
C ASN A 628 -5.52 3.82 -5.08
N LYS A 629 -4.66 4.69 -5.63
CA LYS A 629 -5.10 5.78 -6.51
C LYS A 629 -5.80 5.26 -7.77
N ALA A 630 -5.31 4.17 -8.35
CA ALA A 630 -5.94 3.54 -9.51
C ALA A 630 -7.32 2.95 -9.16
N LYS A 631 -7.46 2.27 -8.02
CA LYS A 631 -8.75 1.76 -7.52
C LYS A 631 -9.75 2.88 -7.24
N LEU A 632 -9.32 3.96 -6.57
CA LEU A 632 -10.17 5.13 -6.33
C LEU A 632 -10.61 5.81 -7.63
N ALA A 633 -9.72 5.95 -8.60
CA ALA A 633 -10.08 6.50 -9.91
C ALA A 633 -11.06 5.59 -10.66
N PHE A 634 -10.92 4.27 -10.56
CA PHE A 634 -11.88 3.30 -11.10
C PHE A 634 -13.27 3.47 -10.46
N GLU A 635 -13.34 3.54 -9.13
CA GLU A 635 -14.60 3.71 -8.39
C GLU A 635 -15.28 5.04 -8.75
N GLN A 636 -14.49 6.12 -8.89
CA GLN A 636 -14.99 7.41 -9.34
C GLN A 636 -15.58 7.36 -10.76
N VAL A 637 -14.91 6.68 -11.70
CA VAL A 637 -15.49 6.50 -13.06
C VAL A 637 -16.78 5.70 -12.98
N GLN A 638 -16.83 4.62 -12.19
CA GLN A 638 -18.03 3.81 -12.03
C GLN A 638 -19.20 4.61 -11.45
N GLU A 639 -18.96 5.45 -10.44
CA GLU A 639 -19.95 6.37 -9.87
C GLU A 639 -20.48 7.36 -10.92
N TRP A 640 -19.59 8.03 -11.66
CA TRP A 640 -20.02 8.98 -12.68
C TRP A 640 -20.76 8.31 -13.84
N LEU A 641 -20.42 7.06 -14.20
CA LEU A 641 -21.17 6.27 -15.16
C LEU A 641 -22.57 5.90 -14.65
N PHE A 642 -22.73 5.69 -13.34
CA PHE A 642 -24.05 5.48 -12.73
C PHE A 642 -24.93 6.73 -12.86
N TYR A 643 -24.37 7.91 -12.65
CA TYR A 643 -25.07 9.17 -12.92
C TYR A 643 -25.36 9.36 -14.40
N ALA A 644 -24.41 9.02 -15.28
CA ALA A 644 -24.56 9.15 -16.73
C ALA A 644 -25.69 8.28 -17.27
N VAL A 645 -25.75 7.00 -16.89
CA VAL A 645 -26.82 6.10 -17.34
C VAL A 645 -28.18 6.55 -16.81
N GLY A 646 -28.28 6.98 -15.54
CA GLY A 646 -29.52 7.53 -15.01
C GLY A 646 -29.98 8.80 -15.75
N ALA A 647 -29.07 9.72 -16.05
CA ALA A 647 -29.38 10.92 -16.84
C ALA A 647 -29.74 10.59 -18.29
N LEU A 648 -29.13 9.55 -18.88
CA LEU A 648 -29.44 9.09 -20.24
C LEU A 648 -30.82 8.44 -20.34
N GLU A 649 -31.14 7.55 -19.39
CA GLU A 649 -32.46 6.94 -19.27
C GLU A 649 -33.52 8.02 -19.06
N TYR A 650 -33.25 9.00 -18.20
CA TYR A 650 -34.13 10.15 -18.02
C TYR A 650 -34.28 10.98 -19.29
N LYS A 651 -33.18 11.30 -20.00
CA LYS A 651 -33.17 12.05 -21.27
C LYS A 651 -34.14 11.43 -22.28
N TRP A 652 -34.10 10.10 -22.44
CA TRP A 652 -34.87 9.38 -23.46
C TRP A 652 -36.18 8.77 -22.97
N GLN A 653 -36.39 8.64 -21.65
CA GLN A 653 -37.47 7.88 -21.02
C GLN A 653 -37.50 6.41 -21.41
N GLU A 654 -36.31 5.83 -21.53
CA GLU A 654 -36.12 4.44 -21.92
C GLU A 654 -34.97 3.86 -21.12
N ASP A 655 -35.17 2.66 -20.55
CA ASP A 655 -34.12 1.92 -19.86
C ASP A 655 -32.93 1.67 -20.78
N PHE A 656 -31.72 1.85 -20.25
CA PHE A 656 -30.50 1.55 -20.97
C PHE A 656 -30.24 0.04 -20.94
N LYS A 657 -30.26 -0.57 -22.14
CA LYS A 657 -29.88 -1.97 -22.35
C LYS A 657 -29.09 -2.11 -23.63
N ASP A 658 -27.87 -2.61 -23.52
CA ASP A 658 -27.07 -3.09 -24.66
C ASP A 658 -27.11 -4.61 -24.68
N LEU A 659 -28.06 -5.17 -25.42
CA LEU A 659 -28.27 -6.62 -25.52
C LEU A 659 -27.06 -7.37 -26.10
N SER A 660 -26.21 -6.70 -26.89
CA SER A 660 -25.05 -7.33 -27.51
C SER A 660 -23.93 -7.61 -26.52
N LYS A 661 -23.83 -6.77 -25.47
CA LYS A 661 -22.79 -6.84 -24.44
C LYS A 661 -23.32 -7.19 -23.05
N GLY A 662 -24.64 -7.27 -22.89
CA GLY A 662 -25.29 -7.48 -21.60
C GLY A 662 -25.25 -6.26 -20.67
N TYR A 663 -24.86 -5.08 -21.16
CA TYR A 663 -24.74 -3.89 -20.32
C TYR A 663 -26.10 -3.29 -19.98
N SER A 664 -26.25 -2.95 -18.71
CA SER A 664 -27.44 -2.32 -18.13
C SER A 664 -27.03 -1.48 -16.92
N LYS A 665 -27.91 -0.60 -16.43
CA LYS A 665 -27.66 0.19 -15.22
C LYS A 665 -27.36 -0.67 -14.00
N SER A 666 -28.04 -1.81 -13.83
CA SER A 666 -27.78 -2.75 -12.74
C SER A 666 -26.46 -3.51 -12.92
N GLY A 667 -26.08 -3.82 -14.17
CA GLY A 667 -24.83 -4.51 -14.50
C GLY A 667 -23.57 -3.63 -14.45
N LEU A 668 -23.70 -2.32 -14.24
CA LEU A 668 -22.54 -1.43 -14.13
C LEU A 668 -21.61 -1.81 -12.97
N PHE A 669 -22.18 -2.26 -11.86
CA PHE A 669 -21.42 -2.57 -10.65
C PHE A 669 -20.70 -3.92 -10.73
N SER A 670 -21.06 -4.81 -11.66
CA SER A 670 -20.29 -6.04 -11.91
C SER A 670 -19.07 -5.81 -12.80
N LEU A 671 -18.90 -4.62 -13.37
CA LEU A 671 -17.69 -4.27 -14.12
C LEU A 671 -16.50 -4.14 -13.17
N TYR A 672 -15.33 -4.59 -13.62
CA TYR A 672 -14.15 -4.78 -12.80
C TYR A 672 -12.88 -4.11 -13.36
N THR A 673 -12.84 -3.82 -14.67
CA THR A 673 -11.69 -3.21 -15.33
C THR A 673 -12.01 -1.83 -15.93
N ILE A 674 -11.00 -0.95 -16.03
CA ILE A 674 -11.17 0.39 -16.63
C ILE A 674 -11.60 0.27 -18.10
N TRP A 675 -11.12 -0.74 -18.81
CA TRP A 675 -11.55 -1.02 -20.19
C TRP A 675 -13.04 -1.33 -20.30
N GLN A 676 -13.59 -2.12 -19.39
CA GLN A 676 -15.03 -2.38 -19.35
C GLN A 676 -15.84 -1.10 -19.07
N LEU A 677 -15.36 -0.24 -18.17
CA LEU A 677 -16.01 1.05 -17.89
C LEU A 677 -16.00 1.96 -19.13
N GLU A 678 -14.90 1.99 -19.88
CA GLU A 678 -14.82 2.72 -21.15
C GLU A 678 -15.75 2.10 -22.21
N ASP A 679 -15.81 0.78 -22.32
CA ASP A 679 -16.68 0.12 -23.28
C ASP A 679 -18.17 0.33 -22.95
N PHE A 680 -18.51 0.33 -21.65
CA PHE A 680 -19.83 0.71 -21.16
C PHE A 680 -20.16 2.16 -21.54
N TYR A 681 -19.23 3.09 -21.36
CA TYR A 681 -19.37 4.48 -21.78
C TYR A 681 -19.62 4.61 -23.29
N ASN A 682 -18.88 3.87 -24.12
CA ASN A 682 -19.07 3.84 -25.57
C ASN A 682 -20.45 3.29 -25.96
N SER A 683 -20.96 2.31 -25.22
CA SER A 683 -22.34 1.82 -25.37
C SER A 683 -23.38 2.87 -24.99
N LEU A 684 -23.17 3.68 -23.94
CA LEU A 684 -24.03 4.83 -23.61
C LEU A 684 -24.06 5.86 -24.76
N GLN A 685 -22.90 6.19 -25.32
CA GLN A 685 -22.80 7.11 -26.46
C GLN A 685 -23.54 6.58 -27.69
N SER A 686 -23.38 5.30 -28.00
CA SER A 686 -24.06 4.65 -29.12
C SER A 686 -25.57 4.57 -28.91
N PHE A 687 -26.03 4.37 -27.67
CA PHE A 687 -27.44 4.42 -27.30
C PHE A 687 -28.03 5.81 -27.51
N ASP A 688 -27.30 6.86 -27.12
CA ASP A 688 -27.70 8.26 -27.31
C ASP A 688 -27.76 8.65 -28.80
N ALA A 689 -26.72 8.33 -29.56
CA ALA A 689 -26.61 8.66 -30.99
C ALA A 689 -27.75 8.05 -31.83
N ARG A 690 -28.12 6.78 -31.56
CA ARG A 690 -29.24 6.10 -32.23
C ARG A 690 -30.60 6.78 -32.00
N ARG A 691 -30.75 7.50 -30.89
CA ARG A 691 -32.00 8.19 -30.52
C ARG A 691 -31.99 9.67 -30.85
N GLY A 692 -30.81 10.27 -31.00
CA GLY A 692 -30.63 11.66 -31.43
C GLY A 692 -31.30 12.01 -32.77
N THR A 693 -31.68 11.01 -33.56
CA THR A 693 -32.43 11.19 -34.82
C THR A 693 -33.93 11.34 -34.64
N ARG A 694 -34.47 11.07 -33.45
CA ARG A 694 -35.91 11.17 -33.19
C ARG A 694 -36.33 12.64 -33.08
N PRO A 695 -37.31 13.10 -33.87
CA PRO A 695 -37.76 14.47 -33.82
C PRO A 695 -38.34 14.77 -32.44
N THR A 696 -37.88 15.86 -31.84
CA THR A 696 -38.46 16.45 -30.63
C THR A 696 -39.19 17.72 -31.05
N GLN A 697 -40.41 17.90 -30.58
CA GLN A 697 -41.22 19.09 -30.86
C GLN A 697 -41.00 20.12 -29.76
N LEU A 698 -41.04 21.39 -30.13
CA LEU A 698 -40.97 22.53 -29.21
C LEU A 698 -42.33 23.22 -29.21
N ALA A 699 -42.84 23.51 -28.03
CA ALA A 699 -44.03 24.33 -27.85
C ALA A 699 -43.80 25.39 -26.78
N GLN A 700 -44.65 26.40 -26.83
CA GLN A 700 -44.81 27.39 -25.77
C GLN A 700 -46.29 27.38 -25.39
N ASP A 701 -46.56 27.06 -24.13
CA ASP A 701 -47.91 27.08 -23.58
C ASP A 701 -47.96 28.07 -22.40
N THR A 702 -49.09 28.75 -22.27
CA THR A 702 -49.35 29.70 -21.18
C THR A 702 -50.37 29.10 -20.23
N ILE A 703 -50.06 29.12 -18.93
CA ILE A 703 -50.96 28.72 -17.85
C ILE A 703 -51.39 29.99 -17.12
N SER A 704 -52.69 30.27 -17.12
CA SER A 704 -53.29 31.37 -16.36
C SER A 704 -53.58 30.94 -14.93
N LEU A 705 -53.11 31.71 -13.93
CA LEU A 705 -53.48 31.45 -12.53
C LEU A 705 -54.99 31.65 -12.31
N LYS A 706 -55.57 32.66 -12.94
CA LYS A 706 -57.01 32.95 -12.83
C LYS A 706 -57.87 31.83 -13.40
N LYS A 707 -57.66 31.50 -14.67
CA LYS A 707 -58.47 30.55 -15.42
C LYS A 707 -58.06 29.11 -15.17
N ASP A 708 -56.80 28.77 -15.38
CA ASP A 708 -56.37 27.37 -15.45
C ASP A 708 -56.06 26.78 -14.07
N ILE A 709 -55.61 27.59 -13.12
CA ILE A 709 -55.32 27.14 -11.74
C ILE A 709 -56.54 27.29 -10.83
N PHE A 710 -57.12 28.49 -10.71
CA PHE A 710 -58.25 28.74 -9.82
C PHE A 710 -59.64 28.48 -10.44
N GLY A 711 -59.73 28.34 -11.77
CA GLY A 711 -60.99 27.98 -12.44
C GLY A 711 -61.96 29.16 -12.63
N TYR A 712 -61.49 30.41 -12.49
CA TYR A 712 -62.29 31.61 -12.72
C TYR A 712 -62.33 31.94 -14.22
N VAL A 713 -63.40 31.51 -14.88
CA VAL A 713 -63.71 31.78 -16.28
C VAL A 713 -64.88 32.76 -16.36
N GLU A 714 -64.80 33.74 -17.26
CA GLU A 714 -65.89 34.70 -17.44
C GLU A 714 -67.18 34.04 -17.95
N ARG A 715 -67.03 33.06 -18.84
CA ARG A 715 -68.15 32.34 -19.45
C ARG A 715 -67.91 30.84 -19.52
N GLU A 716 -68.97 30.08 -19.26
CA GLU A 716 -69.03 28.62 -19.44
C GLU A 716 -70.23 28.32 -20.33
N ASN A 717 -70.03 27.59 -21.44
CA ASN A 717 -71.07 27.32 -22.45
C ASN A 717 -71.79 28.57 -23.01
N GLY A 718 -71.14 29.74 -22.96
CA GLY A 718 -71.68 31.01 -23.46
C GLY A 718 -72.42 31.85 -22.41
N GLU A 719 -72.67 31.33 -21.20
CA GLU A 719 -73.30 32.06 -20.09
C GLU A 719 -72.26 32.59 -19.10
N TYR A 720 -72.54 33.73 -18.47
CA TYR A 720 -71.68 34.31 -17.43
C TYR A 720 -71.65 33.42 -16.19
N LYS A 721 -70.45 33.06 -15.74
CA LYS A 721 -70.26 32.25 -14.53
C LYS A 721 -69.97 33.14 -13.33
N MET A 722 -70.72 32.91 -12.26
CA MET A 722 -70.55 33.63 -10.99
C MET A 722 -69.98 32.68 -9.94
N TYR A 723 -69.15 33.20 -9.04
CA TYR A 723 -68.39 32.43 -8.06
C TYR A 723 -68.69 32.90 -6.63
N PRO A 724 -68.73 32.00 -5.64
CA PRO A 724 -68.78 32.41 -4.24
C PRO A 724 -67.56 33.26 -3.87
N ASP A 725 -67.75 34.27 -3.02
CA ASP A 725 -66.65 35.09 -2.51
C ASP A 725 -65.63 34.24 -1.74
N PRO A 726 -64.37 34.16 -2.20
CA PRO A 726 -63.30 33.40 -1.52
C PRO A 726 -63.00 33.88 -0.09
N GLN A 727 -63.38 35.11 0.25
CA GLN A 727 -63.23 35.70 1.58
C GLN A 727 -64.39 35.34 2.53
N GLY A 728 -65.41 34.63 2.03
CA GLY A 728 -66.57 34.19 2.82
C GLY A 728 -67.71 35.21 2.89
N GLY A 729 -67.73 36.22 2.01
CA GLY A 729 -68.86 37.14 1.87
C GLY A 729 -70.13 36.46 1.32
N PRO A 730 -71.31 37.06 1.53
CA PRO A 730 -72.59 36.48 1.10
C PRO A 730 -72.89 36.65 -0.41
N GLY A 731 -72.03 37.38 -1.15
CA GLY A 731 -72.23 37.73 -2.55
C GLY A 731 -71.63 36.70 -3.53
N MET A 732 -72.21 36.64 -4.73
CA MET A 732 -71.61 35.96 -5.87
C MET A 732 -70.83 37.00 -6.70
N LEU A 733 -69.58 36.71 -7.00
CA LEU A 733 -68.63 37.57 -7.71
C LEU A 733 -68.47 37.12 -9.16
N ASN A 734 -68.17 38.05 -10.05
CA ASN A 734 -67.70 37.68 -11.40
C ASN A 734 -66.26 37.12 -11.35
N ALA A 735 -65.72 36.68 -12.50
CA ALA A 735 -64.39 36.06 -12.54
C ALA A 735 -63.24 36.99 -12.11
N ASP A 736 -63.29 38.28 -12.45
CA ASP A 736 -62.26 39.28 -12.08
C ASP A 736 -62.31 39.59 -10.59
N GLU A 737 -63.52 39.82 -10.07
CA GLU A 737 -63.77 40.10 -8.66
C GLU A 737 -63.39 38.91 -7.79
N ALA A 738 -63.76 37.68 -8.18
CA ALA A 738 -63.39 36.47 -7.47
C ALA A 738 -61.88 36.22 -7.47
N PHE A 739 -61.21 36.50 -8.60
CA PHE A 739 -59.76 36.38 -8.70
C PHE A 739 -59.05 37.39 -7.80
N THR A 740 -59.44 38.67 -7.85
CA THR A 740 -58.88 39.73 -7.01
C THR A 740 -59.09 39.42 -5.53
N ALA A 741 -60.31 39.03 -5.14
CA ALA A 741 -60.63 38.61 -3.79
C ALA A 741 -59.76 37.42 -3.33
N LYS A 742 -59.49 36.46 -4.23
CA LYS A 742 -58.58 35.33 -3.97
C LYS A 742 -57.14 35.79 -3.77
N LEU A 743 -56.61 36.71 -4.59
CA LEU A 743 -55.25 37.24 -4.44
C LEU A 743 -55.06 37.93 -3.07
N HIS A 744 -56.07 38.68 -2.60
CA HIS A 744 -56.07 39.26 -1.24
C HIS A 744 -55.93 38.19 -0.15
N THR A 745 -56.62 37.04 -0.26
CA THR A 745 -56.45 35.94 0.72
C THR A 745 -55.06 35.30 0.72
N LEU A 746 -54.32 35.45 -0.37
CA LEU A 746 -53.00 34.86 -0.58
C LEU A 746 -51.85 35.83 -0.32
N SER A 747 -52.15 37.09 -0.02
CA SER A 747 -51.16 38.15 0.20
C SER A 747 -51.01 38.51 1.67
N ARG A 748 -49.78 38.84 2.08
CA ARG A 748 -49.44 39.18 3.47
C ARG A 748 -48.18 40.02 3.56
N ASN A 749 -48.06 40.78 4.65
CA ASN A 749 -46.84 41.49 5.01
C ASN A 749 -45.79 40.51 5.57
N VAL A 750 -44.57 40.57 5.04
CA VAL A 750 -43.40 39.84 5.54
C VAL A 750 -42.26 40.83 5.75
N GLY A 751 -42.01 41.20 7.01
CA GLY A 751 -41.10 42.31 7.33
C GLY A 751 -41.65 43.63 6.80
N SER A 752 -40.86 44.34 5.99
CA SER A 752 -41.26 45.62 5.36
C SER A 752 -41.78 45.47 3.94
N ALA A 753 -42.09 44.26 3.46
CA ALA A 753 -42.51 43.99 2.10
C ALA A 753 -43.85 43.26 2.07
N TYR A 754 -44.71 43.58 1.10
CA TYR A 754 -45.96 42.86 0.84
C TYR A 754 -45.74 41.78 -0.21
N TRP A 755 -46.14 40.55 0.09
CA TRP A 755 -45.91 39.38 -0.76
C TRP A 755 -47.21 38.66 -1.04
N LEU A 756 -47.43 38.29 -2.31
CA LEU A 756 -48.47 37.36 -2.75
C LEU A 756 -47.86 35.96 -2.88
N THR A 757 -48.47 34.92 -2.32
CA THR A 757 -47.99 33.54 -2.46
C THR A 757 -49.11 32.60 -2.94
N ALA A 758 -48.93 32.00 -4.13
CA ALA A 758 -49.83 31.00 -4.68
C ALA A 758 -49.14 29.63 -4.79
N GLU A 759 -49.84 28.58 -4.38
CA GLU A 759 -49.42 27.19 -4.54
C GLU A 759 -50.35 26.51 -5.57
N PHE A 760 -49.76 25.74 -6.50
CA PHE A 760 -50.50 25.16 -7.61
C PHE A 760 -49.86 23.87 -8.15
N SER A 761 -50.63 23.13 -8.96
CA SER A 761 -50.21 21.89 -9.61
C SER A 761 -50.34 22.02 -11.13
N THR A 762 -49.31 21.58 -11.84
CA THR A 762 -49.30 21.43 -13.30
C THR A 762 -49.42 19.96 -13.73
N ALA A 763 -49.58 19.03 -12.78
CA ALA A 763 -49.78 17.61 -13.05
C ALA A 763 -51.23 17.29 -13.49
N LYS A 764 -51.69 17.98 -14.53
CA LYS A 764 -53.01 17.84 -15.14
C LYS A 764 -52.96 18.22 -16.62
N SER A 765 -53.93 17.76 -17.41
CA SER A 765 -54.07 18.17 -18.80
C SER A 765 -54.73 19.55 -18.88
N PHE A 766 -54.16 20.47 -19.67
CA PHE A 766 -54.75 21.78 -19.92
C PHE A 766 -55.48 21.78 -21.28
N PRO A 767 -56.76 22.19 -21.35
CA PRO A 767 -57.53 22.17 -22.58
C PRO A 767 -56.88 23.02 -23.69
N ARG A 768 -56.78 22.47 -24.91
CA ARG A 768 -56.23 23.16 -26.10
C ARG A 768 -54.76 23.60 -25.99
N THR A 769 -53.97 22.90 -25.18
CA THR A 769 -52.51 23.12 -25.05
C THR A 769 -51.75 21.86 -25.41
N ASN A 770 -50.46 21.98 -25.71
CA ASN A 770 -49.58 20.82 -25.87
C ASN A 770 -48.96 20.36 -24.54
N LEU A 771 -49.10 21.18 -23.49
CA LEU A 771 -48.53 20.96 -22.17
C LEU A 771 -49.16 19.76 -21.47
N PHE A 772 -48.34 18.75 -21.23
CA PHE A 772 -48.70 17.50 -20.56
C PHE A 772 -49.95 16.81 -21.14
N ALA A 773 -50.18 16.98 -22.45
CA ALA A 773 -51.37 16.50 -23.15
C ALA A 773 -51.54 14.98 -23.02
N GLY A 774 -52.68 14.56 -22.49
CA GLY A 774 -53.06 13.15 -22.39
C GLY A 774 -53.79 12.65 -23.64
N PRO A 775 -54.06 11.34 -23.71
CA PRO A 775 -54.81 10.76 -24.82
C PRO A 775 -56.26 11.28 -24.84
N ILE A 776 -56.81 11.40 -26.04
CA ILE A 776 -58.19 11.84 -26.30
C ILE A 776 -58.97 10.66 -26.86
N VAL A 777 -60.02 10.25 -26.15
CA VAL A 777 -60.93 9.18 -26.60
C VAL A 777 -61.94 9.73 -27.61
N GLY A 778 -62.27 8.91 -28.62
CA GLY A 778 -63.14 9.34 -29.71
C GLY A 778 -64.64 9.23 -29.48
N SER A 779 -65.04 8.38 -28.53
CA SER A 779 -66.43 8.24 -28.12
C SER A 779 -66.50 7.71 -26.69
N ASP A 780 -67.49 8.19 -25.94
CA ASP A 780 -67.83 7.68 -24.60
C ASP A 780 -68.25 6.19 -24.63
N THR A 781 -68.59 5.66 -25.81
CA THR A 781 -69.05 4.27 -26.00
C THR A 781 -67.92 3.29 -26.36
N ASP A 782 -66.78 3.77 -26.86
CA ASP A 782 -65.61 2.95 -27.17
C ASP A 782 -64.37 3.60 -26.58
N LEU A 783 -64.20 3.35 -25.27
CA LEU A 783 -63.07 3.84 -24.48
C LEU A 783 -61.71 3.28 -24.96
N SER A 784 -61.70 2.28 -25.84
CA SER A 784 -60.46 1.75 -26.45
C SER A 784 -60.03 2.51 -27.71
N CYS A 785 -60.88 3.41 -28.21
CA CYS A 785 -60.68 4.17 -29.43
C CYS A 785 -60.06 5.54 -29.14
N LEU A 786 -58.80 5.73 -29.52
CA LEU A 786 -58.08 7.00 -29.36
C LEU A 786 -58.11 7.82 -30.65
N ILE A 787 -58.48 9.10 -30.56
CA ILE A 787 -58.30 10.10 -31.62
C ILE A 787 -56.88 10.68 -31.56
N ASP A 788 -56.36 10.85 -30.36
CA ASP A 788 -55.00 11.32 -30.09
C ASP A 788 -54.38 10.51 -28.95
N GLY A 789 -53.13 10.12 -29.10
CA GLY A 789 -52.36 9.44 -28.06
C GLY A 789 -51.78 10.39 -27.02
N GLY A 790 -51.73 11.70 -27.32
CA GLY A 790 -51.11 12.72 -26.49
C GLY A 790 -49.59 12.74 -26.58
N ASN A 791 -48.95 13.38 -25.60
CA ASN A 791 -47.52 13.68 -25.58
C ASN A 791 -46.78 12.90 -24.50
N TYR A 792 -45.50 12.59 -24.73
CA TYR A 792 -44.59 12.04 -23.73
C TYR A 792 -43.24 12.77 -23.77
N GLY A 793 -42.40 12.55 -22.76
CA GLY A 793 -41.10 13.22 -22.66
C GLY A 793 -41.16 14.72 -22.46
N ASP A 794 -42.29 15.21 -21.95
CA ASP A 794 -42.59 16.64 -21.83
C ASP A 794 -41.75 17.32 -20.73
N LYS A 795 -40.79 18.13 -21.16
CA LYS A 795 -39.75 18.73 -20.31
C LYS A 795 -39.66 20.22 -20.51
N ILE A 796 -39.49 20.94 -19.41
CA ILE A 796 -39.26 22.37 -19.38
C ILE A 796 -37.94 22.68 -20.10
N ASP A 797 -37.97 23.66 -20.99
CA ASP A 797 -36.79 24.27 -21.60
C ASP A 797 -36.49 25.63 -20.95
N SER A 798 -37.51 26.48 -20.84
CA SER A 798 -37.46 27.72 -20.05
C SER A 798 -38.85 28.14 -19.60
N MET A 799 -38.91 28.99 -18.57
CA MET A 799 -40.16 29.55 -18.06
C MET A 799 -40.11 31.07 -17.98
N TYR A 800 -41.26 31.71 -18.05
CA TYR A 800 -41.44 33.13 -17.75
C TYR A 800 -42.63 33.28 -16.82
N ILE A 801 -42.58 34.30 -15.96
CA ILE A 801 -43.72 34.74 -15.17
C ILE A 801 -44.09 36.11 -15.67
N ASN A 802 -45.37 36.31 -15.98
CA ASN A 802 -45.89 37.57 -16.47
C ASN A 802 -47.11 37.98 -15.65
N ILE A 803 -47.10 39.21 -15.13
CA ILE A 803 -48.18 39.78 -14.34
C ILE A 803 -48.92 40.75 -15.25
N ASN A 804 -50.13 40.37 -15.65
CA ASN A 804 -51.00 41.19 -16.49
C ASN A 804 -51.74 42.19 -15.59
N THR A 805 -51.60 43.47 -15.92
CA THR A 805 -52.20 44.56 -15.17
C THR A 805 -53.05 45.46 -16.05
N SER A 806 -54.12 46.00 -15.47
CA SER A 806 -55.03 46.93 -16.16
C SER A 806 -54.47 48.35 -16.23
N SER A 807 -53.47 48.69 -15.41
CA SER A 807 -52.81 50.00 -15.40
C SER A 807 -51.38 49.93 -14.83
N TYR A 808 -50.50 50.83 -15.27
CA TYR A 808 -49.17 50.99 -14.67
C TYR A 808 -49.34 51.72 -13.32
N TYR A 809 -48.98 51.05 -12.23
CA TYR A 809 -48.96 51.66 -10.89
C TYR A 809 -47.59 52.25 -10.53
N SER A 810 -46.51 51.65 -11.03
CA SER A 810 -45.13 52.12 -10.94
C SER A 810 -44.45 52.12 -12.32
N ASP A 811 -43.32 52.80 -12.46
CA ASP A 811 -42.46 52.74 -13.68
C ASP A 811 -41.65 51.43 -13.77
N GLU A 812 -41.86 50.47 -12.86
CA GLU A 812 -41.15 49.20 -12.85
C GLU A 812 -41.69 48.25 -13.93
N THR A 813 -40.78 47.54 -14.60
CA THR A 813 -41.11 46.58 -15.67
C THR A 813 -40.99 45.12 -15.23
N ASP A 814 -40.45 44.89 -14.03
CA ASP A 814 -40.37 43.58 -13.39
C ASP A 814 -40.44 43.73 -11.87
N THR A 815 -40.78 42.65 -11.18
CA THR A 815 -40.70 42.57 -9.71
C THR A 815 -39.96 41.30 -9.30
N ARG A 816 -39.41 41.31 -8.08
CA ARG A 816 -38.78 40.14 -7.49
C ARG A 816 -39.82 39.06 -7.21
N ALA A 817 -39.45 37.82 -7.53
CA ALA A 817 -40.28 36.66 -7.30
C ALA A 817 -39.45 35.48 -6.77
N TYR A 818 -40.13 34.56 -6.08
CA TYR A 818 -39.60 33.24 -5.80
C TYR A 818 -40.47 32.20 -6.47
N LEU A 819 -39.86 31.33 -7.27
CA LEU A 819 -40.54 30.17 -7.83
C LEU A 819 -39.94 28.92 -7.20
N THR A 820 -40.79 28.06 -6.65
CA THR A 820 -40.39 26.78 -6.08
C THR A 820 -41.00 25.66 -6.90
N TYR A 821 -40.17 24.72 -7.33
CA TYR A 821 -40.57 23.44 -7.91
C TYR A 821 -40.47 22.37 -6.83
N GLY A 822 -41.50 21.53 -6.67
CA GLY A 822 -41.49 20.43 -5.72
C GLY A 822 -42.70 19.51 -5.86
N GLY A 823 -42.86 18.63 -4.87
CA GLY A 823 -43.87 17.56 -4.91
C GLY A 823 -43.47 16.43 -5.87
N SER A 824 -44.41 15.56 -6.19
CA SER A 824 -44.21 14.49 -7.18
C SER A 824 -44.20 15.06 -8.60
N SER A 825 -43.25 14.61 -9.41
CA SER A 825 -43.13 14.93 -10.83
C SER A 825 -43.62 13.75 -11.66
N TYR A 826 -44.34 14.00 -12.74
CA TYR A 826 -44.94 12.96 -13.57
C TYR A 826 -44.50 13.06 -15.01
N PHE A 827 -44.30 11.93 -15.66
CA PHE A 827 -44.18 11.85 -17.11
C PHE A 827 -45.21 10.88 -17.65
N ARG A 828 -45.68 11.11 -18.87
CA ARG A 828 -46.48 10.10 -19.58
C ARG A 828 -45.56 9.04 -20.17
N THR A 829 -46.04 7.80 -20.20
CA THR A 829 -45.33 6.67 -20.85
C THR A 829 -45.26 6.87 -22.38
N PRO A 830 -44.36 6.23 -23.13
CA PRO A 830 -44.28 6.41 -24.60
C PRO A 830 -45.50 5.89 -25.38
N THR A 831 -46.26 4.96 -24.80
CA THR A 831 -47.49 4.39 -25.35
C THR A 831 -48.67 4.69 -24.43
N PRO A 832 -49.83 5.12 -24.94
CA PRO A 832 -51.03 5.35 -24.13
C PRO A 832 -51.35 4.19 -23.21
N GLY A 833 -51.70 4.54 -21.96
CA GLY A 833 -52.18 3.59 -20.99
C GLY A 833 -53.51 2.95 -21.42
N LYS A 834 -53.94 1.92 -20.70
CA LYS A 834 -55.19 1.23 -20.99
C LYS A 834 -56.34 1.97 -20.33
N VAL A 835 -57.32 2.40 -21.11
CA VAL A 835 -58.55 2.98 -20.58
C VAL A 835 -59.39 1.90 -19.91
N ILE A 836 -59.86 2.17 -18.70
CA ILE A 836 -60.71 1.31 -17.88
C ILE A 836 -62.03 2.01 -17.62
N ASP A 837 -63.10 1.26 -17.85
CA ASP A 837 -64.45 1.66 -17.50
C ASP A 837 -64.60 1.63 -15.98
N ASN A 838 -64.55 2.81 -15.35
CA ASN A 838 -64.85 2.97 -13.94
C ASN A 838 -66.26 3.54 -13.80
N ARG A 839 -67.23 2.68 -13.47
CA ARG A 839 -68.66 3.03 -13.36
C ARG A 839 -68.97 4.09 -12.30
N ASP A 840 -68.03 4.38 -11.39
CA ASP A 840 -68.17 5.39 -10.34
C ASP A 840 -67.52 6.75 -10.69
N SER A 841 -66.87 6.86 -11.86
CA SER A 841 -66.22 8.10 -12.32
C SER A 841 -66.89 8.63 -13.58
N LEU A 842 -67.19 9.94 -13.60
CA LEU A 842 -67.70 10.66 -14.78
C LEU A 842 -66.65 10.80 -15.90
N ALA A 843 -65.40 10.42 -15.65
CA ALA A 843 -64.31 10.46 -16.62
C ALA A 843 -63.58 9.09 -16.70
N PRO A 844 -63.15 8.66 -17.90
CA PRO A 844 -62.41 7.41 -18.08
C PRO A 844 -61.10 7.41 -17.30
N VAL A 845 -60.84 6.32 -16.55
CA VAL A 845 -59.58 6.12 -15.82
C VAL A 845 -58.59 5.41 -16.74
N ILE A 846 -57.37 5.93 -16.87
CA ILE A 846 -56.34 5.32 -17.73
C ILE A 846 -55.23 4.74 -16.86
N GLU A 847 -55.13 3.42 -16.83
CA GLU A 847 -54.06 2.71 -16.12
C GLU A 847 -52.74 2.74 -16.89
N ASN A 848 -51.62 2.74 -16.16
CA ASN A 848 -50.26 2.73 -16.71
C ASN A 848 -49.91 3.92 -17.61
N GLU A 849 -50.57 5.05 -17.37
CA GLU A 849 -50.44 6.26 -18.16
C GLU A 849 -49.28 7.16 -17.73
N MET A 850 -48.92 7.13 -16.44
CA MET A 850 -47.93 8.03 -15.84
C MET A 850 -46.83 7.27 -15.10
N ILE A 851 -45.61 7.81 -15.19
CA ILE A 851 -44.44 7.41 -14.41
C ILE A 851 -44.13 8.57 -13.46
N ALA A 852 -44.11 8.30 -12.16
CA ALA A 852 -43.63 9.27 -11.18
C ALA A 852 -42.09 9.26 -11.14
N TYR A 853 -41.47 10.44 -11.10
CA TYR A 853 -40.04 10.60 -10.93
C TYR A 853 -39.75 11.50 -9.74
N ASP A 854 -39.03 10.98 -8.76
CA ASP A 854 -38.49 11.77 -7.66
C ASP A 854 -37.14 12.34 -8.08
N ALA A 855 -37.18 13.35 -8.95
CA ALA A 855 -35.98 14.03 -9.45
C ALA A 855 -35.25 14.72 -8.29
N ARG A 856 -33.96 14.40 -8.14
CA ARG A 856 -33.11 14.96 -7.09
C ARG A 856 -32.18 16.01 -7.69
N PHE A 857 -32.18 17.20 -7.11
CA PHE A 857 -31.50 18.37 -7.67
C PHE A 857 -30.10 18.60 -7.09
N TRP A 858 -29.15 18.99 -7.93
CA TRP A 858 -27.82 19.42 -7.51
C TRP A 858 -27.89 20.81 -6.85
N ASP A 859 -27.49 20.92 -5.58
CA ASP A 859 -27.22 22.17 -4.89
C ASP A 859 -25.72 22.25 -4.63
N ALA A 860 -25.02 23.13 -5.33
CA ALA A 860 -23.57 23.30 -5.20
C ALA A 860 -23.24 24.18 -3.99
N ASN A 861 -23.45 23.66 -2.78
CA ASN A 861 -22.85 24.21 -1.57
C ASN A 861 -21.62 23.37 -1.21
N GLN A 862 -20.44 23.96 -1.46
CA GLN A 862 -19.09 23.56 -1.04
C GLN A 862 -18.96 22.14 -0.45
N ASP A 863 -18.88 21.14 -1.35
CA ASP A 863 -18.42 19.76 -1.09
C ASP A 863 -19.44 18.66 -0.76
N THR A 864 -20.77 18.89 -0.78
CA THR A 864 -21.75 17.79 -0.55
C THR A 864 -22.90 17.72 -1.56
N MET A 865 -23.18 16.51 -2.08
CA MET A 865 -24.37 16.24 -2.88
C MET A 865 -25.59 16.05 -1.97
N THR A 866 -26.36 17.11 -1.73
CA THR A 866 -27.65 16.99 -1.03
C THR A 866 -28.80 16.89 -2.00
N PHE A 867 -29.53 15.77 -1.96
CA PHE A 867 -30.75 15.58 -2.72
C PHE A 867 -31.92 16.31 -2.06
N LYS A 868 -32.49 17.31 -2.73
CA LYS A 868 -33.68 18.03 -2.25
C LYS A 868 -34.89 17.72 -3.13
N ASN A 869 -36.02 17.39 -2.49
CA ASN A 869 -37.31 17.16 -3.17
C ASN A 869 -38.00 18.47 -3.59
N ASN A 870 -37.45 19.61 -3.18
CA ASN A 870 -37.91 20.93 -3.59
C ASN A 870 -36.71 21.80 -3.96
N HIS A 871 -36.94 22.74 -4.87
CA HIS A 871 -35.92 23.69 -5.29
C HIS A 871 -36.57 25.04 -5.47
N ARG A 872 -36.10 26.01 -4.69
CA ARG A 872 -36.59 27.39 -4.70
C ARG A 872 -35.56 28.26 -5.39
N GLU A 873 -36.03 29.06 -6.33
CA GLU A 873 -35.21 29.99 -7.09
C GLU A 873 -35.66 31.42 -6.91
N ASN A 874 -34.69 32.32 -6.94
CA ASN A 874 -34.92 33.77 -6.94
C ASN A 874 -34.99 34.23 -8.40
N VAL A 875 -36.16 34.69 -8.82
CA VAL A 875 -36.47 35.02 -10.22
C VAL A 875 -37.08 36.42 -10.31
N LYS A 876 -37.28 36.90 -11.53
CA LYS A 876 -38.00 38.15 -11.80
C LYS A 876 -39.28 37.84 -12.57
N ALA A 877 -40.39 38.42 -12.13
CA ALA A 877 -41.65 38.36 -12.84
C ALA A 877 -41.82 39.64 -13.67
N ASN A 878 -42.18 39.50 -14.94
CA ASN A 878 -42.40 40.64 -15.83
C ASN A 878 -43.76 41.30 -15.51
N ILE A 879 -43.84 42.62 -15.69
CA ILE A 879 -45.08 43.38 -15.51
C ILE A 879 -45.52 43.93 -16.87
N SER A 880 -46.69 43.52 -17.34
CA SER A 880 -47.26 43.92 -18.63
C SER A 880 -48.65 44.52 -18.49
N ILE A 881 -49.01 45.38 -19.45
CA ILE A 881 -50.38 45.84 -19.65
C ILE A 881 -50.96 45.09 -20.84
N LEU A 882 -52.25 44.73 -20.75
CA LEU A 882 -53.00 43.90 -21.70
C LEU A 882 -52.95 44.32 -23.20
N ASP A 883 -52.40 45.50 -23.54
CA ASP A 883 -52.26 46.00 -24.92
C ASP A 883 -50.80 46.28 -25.37
N GLY A 884 -49.81 46.01 -24.51
CA GLY A 884 -48.39 46.24 -24.82
C GLY A 884 -47.70 44.97 -25.29
N ASN A 885 -47.35 44.86 -26.58
CA ASN A 885 -46.41 43.86 -27.09
C ASN A 885 -44.99 44.11 -26.51
N LYS A 886 -44.78 43.87 -25.21
CA LYS A 886 -43.45 43.88 -24.59
C LYS A 886 -42.84 42.48 -24.70
N GLU A 887 -41.60 42.45 -25.16
CA GLU A 887 -40.79 41.23 -25.20
C GLU A 887 -40.49 40.78 -23.76
N LEU A 888 -40.73 39.50 -23.45
CA LEU A 888 -40.42 38.94 -22.13
C LEU A 888 -38.91 38.77 -21.99
N VAL A 889 -38.27 39.56 -21.12
CA VAL A 889 -36.80 39.64 -21.02
C VAL A 889 -36.20 38.82 -19.87
N ASN A 890 -37.03 38.23 -19.01
CA ASN A 890 -36.60 37.48 -17.81
C ASN A 890 -36.90 35.96 -17.91
N PRO A 891 -36.15 35.18 -18.72
CA PRO A 891 -36.29 33.73 -18.77
C PRO A 891 -35.72 33.04 -17.51
N ILE A 892 -36.39 31.97 -17.08
CA ILE A 892 -36.01 31.13 -15.95
C ILE A 892 -35.54 29.78 -16.50
N TYR A 893 -34.26 29.46 -16.27
CA TYR A 893 -33.62 28.22 -16.75
C TYR A 893 -33.34 27.18 -15.65
N SER A 894 -33.45 27.55 -14.37
CA SER A 894 -33.15 26.63 -13.25
C SER A 894 -34.03 25.38 -13.18
N PHE A 895 -35.18 25.40 -13.87
CA PHE A 895 -36.11 24.28 -13.97
C PHE A 895 -35.99 23.49 -15.27
N LYS A 896 -35.00 23.78 -16.11
CA LYS A 896 -34.77 23.07 -17.37
C LYS A 896 -34.64 21.56 -17.15
N GLU A 897 -35.11 20.78 -18.12
CA GLU A 897 -35.21 19.32 -18.14
C GLU A 897 -36.15 18.67 -17.13
N ARG A 898 -36.68 19.43 -16.17
CA ARG A 898 -37.70 18.91 -15.25
C ARG A 898 -38.98 18.65 -16.01
N SER A 899 -39.80 17.75 -15.46
CA SER A 899 -41.14 17.54 -15.99
C SER A 899 -41.93 18.85 -15.93
N VAL A 900 -42.72 19.10 -16.96
CA VAL A 900 -43.73 20.16 -16.91
C VAL A 900 -44.85 19.87 -15.91
N ALA A 901 -45.03 18.60 -15.51
CA ALA A 901 -46.07 18.13 -14.61
C ALA A 901 -45.51 17.87 -13.21
N ALA A 902 -45.72 18.84 -12.31
CA ALA A 902 -45.37 18.73 -10.91
C ALA A 902 -46.51 19.23 -10.01
N THR A 903 -46.61 18.65 -8.82
CA THR A 903 -47.72 18.88 -7.89
C THR A 903 -47.49 20.00 -6.89
N GLY A 904 -46.24 20.37 -6.62
CA GLY A 904 -45.86 21.30 -5.55
C GLY A 904 -45.21 22.57 -6.07
N TRP A 905 -45.81 23.24 -7.04
CA TRP A 905 -45.35 24.56 -7.45
C TRP A 905 -45.77 25.62 -6.43
N ARG A 906 -44.86 26.56 -6.14
CA ARG A 906 -45.14 27.72 -5.30
C ARG A 906 -44.53 28.97 -5.90
N LEU A 907 -45.38 29.93 -6.24
CA LEU A 907 -44.99 31.26 -6.73
C LEU A 907 -45.19 32.28 -5.62
N SER A 908 -44.15 33.06 -5.31
CA SER A 908 -44.22 34.21 -4.40
C SER A 908 -43.81 35.47 -5.14
N LEU A 909 -44.68 36.47 -5.22
CA LEU A 909 -44.44 37.74 -5.91
C LEU A 909 -44.30 38.87 -4.89
N GLN A 910 -43.31 39.72 -5.06
CA GLN A 910 -43.17 40.93 -4.26
C GLN A 910 -44.08 42.02 -4.84
N LEU A 911 -45.02 42.51 -4.04
CA LEU A 911 -45.96 43.56 -4.42
C LEU A 911 -45.53 44.93 -3.90
N SER A 912 -44.77 44.98 -2.79
CA SER A 912 -44.17 46.21 -2.26
C SER A 912 -42.83 45.98 -1.59
N ASP A 913 -42.05 47.03 -1.43
CA ASP A 913 -40.79 47.04 -0.72
C ASP A 913 -40.63 48.29 0.18
N ARG A 914 -39.40 48.59 0.64
CA ARG A 914 -39.14 49.78 1.46
C ARG A 914 -39.34 51.11 0.71
N GLY A 915 -39.27 51.08 -0.62
CA GLY A 915 -39.47 52.23 -1.51
C GLY A 915 -40.94 52.49 -1.83
N GLY A 916 -41.84 51.52 -1.62
CA GLY A 916 -43.27 51.69 -1.80
C GLY A 916 -43.93 50.47 -2.43
N GLU A 917 -45.15 50.64 -2.91
CA GLU A 917 -45.90 49.61 -3.63
C GLU A 917 -45.48 49.58 -5.11
N ILE A 918 -45.10 48.38 -5.57
CA ILE A 918 -44.58 48.11 -6.91
C ILE A 918 -45.75 47.79 -7.85
N ILE A 919 -46.66 46.91 -7.39
CA ILE A 919 -47.86 46.49 -8.12
C ILE A 919 -49.04 46.60 -7.16
N ASN A 920 -50.09 47.31 -7.59
CA ASN A 920 -51.38 47.28 -6.89
C ASN A 920 -52.09 45.95 -7.19
N ILE A 921 -52.43 45.20 -6.15
CA ILE A 921 -53.11 43.91 -6.25
C ILE A 921 -54.46 43.98 -6.97
N ASP A 922 -55.20 45.09 -6.81
CA ASP A 922 -56.50 45.30 -7.46
C ASP A 922 -56.37 45.60 -8.95
N SER A 923 -55.16 45.89 -9.43
CA SER A 923 -54.87 46.11 -10.84
C SER A 923 -54.41 44.85 -11.57
N ILE A 924 -54.26 43.71 -10.87
CA ILE A 924 -53.80 42.45 -11.46
C ILE A 924 -54.98 41.72 -12.10
N ASP A 925 -54.98 41.66 -13.44
CA ASP A 925 -56.03 40.99 -14.21
C ASP A 925 -55.75 39.48 -14.32
N ASP A 926 -54.47 39.10 -14.44
CA ASP A 926 -54.03 37.70 -14.44
C ASP A 926 -52.53 37.57 -14.10
N ILE A 927 -52.10 36.36 -13.76
CA ILE A 927 -50.70 35.98 -13.64
C ILE A 927 -50.47 34.77 -14.54
N ASP A 928 -49.72 34.99 -15.62
CA ASP A 928 -49.39 33.98 -16.62
C ASP A 928 -48.05 33.31 -16.30
N ILE A 929 -48.05 31.99 -16.32
CA ILE A 929 -46.84 31.18 -16.33
C ILE A 929 -46.66 30.64 -17.74
N ILE A 930 -45.64 31.12 -18.42
CA ILE A 930 -45.35 30.77 -19.81
C ILE A 930 -44.24 29.73 -19.79
N ILE A 931 -44.53 28.53 -20.28
CA ILE A 931 -43.61 27.41 -20.27
C ILE A 931 -43.23 27.11 -21.72
N LYS A 932 -41.96 27.33 -22.05
CA LYS A 932 -41.34 26.75 -23.25
C LYS A 932 -40.91 25.34 -22.89
N HIS A 933 -41.39 24.36 -23.63
CA HIS A 933 -41.13 22.97 -23.35
C HIS A 933 -40.91 22.18 -24.63
N ARG A 934 -40.38 20.97 -24.44
CA ARG A 934 -40.12 20.03 -25.50
C ARG A 934 -40.80 18.71 -25.19
N TYR A 935 -41.37 18.09 -26.21
CA TYR A 935 -42.13 16.85 -26.06
C TYR A 935 -42.03 16.00 -27.32
N LYS A 936 -42.58 14.79 -27.25
CA LYS A 936 -42.70 13.85 -28.36
C LYS A 936 -44.14 13.35 -28.44
N THR A 937 -44.65 13.16 -29.65
CA THR A 937 -45.97 12.58 -29.86
C THR A 937 -45.93 11.07 -29.59
N ARG A 938 -46.94 10.54 -28.89
CA ARG A 938 -47.02 9.11 -28.56
C ARG A 938 -47.45 8.29 -29.77
N ASN A 939 -46.94 7.06 -29.85
CA ASN A 939 -47.41 6.10 -30.83
C ASN A 939 -48.73 5.48 -30.32
N PHE A 940 -49.78 5.54 -31.13
CA PHE A 940 -51.08 4.94 -30.82
C PHE A 940 -51.76 4.39 -32.06
N VAL A 941 -52.74 3.52 -31.87
CA VAL A 941 -53.59 3.01 -32.96
C VAL A 941 -54.81 3.93 -33.04
N PRO A 942 -55.00 4.68 -34.14
CA PRO A 942 -56.14 5.57 -34.26
C PRO A 942 -57.44 4.80 -34.47
N CYS A 943 -58.56 5.44 -34.14
CA CYS A 943 -59.89 4.99 -34.51
C CYS A 943 -59.98 4.69 -36.03
N ASN A 944 -60.28 3.45 -36.41
CA ASN A 944 -60.47 3.05 -37.80
C ASN A 944 -61.76 3.66 -38.35
N ASP A 945 -61.65 4.63 -39.26
CA ASP A 945 -62.66 4.85 -40.29
C ASP A 945 -62.03 4.54 -41.66
N SER A 946 -62.30 3.31 -42.13
CA SER A 946 -61.89 2.69 -43.42
C SER A 946 -60.62 1.83 -43.38
N GLY A 947 -60.71 0.64 -43.98
CA GLY A 947 -59.66 -0.38 -44.05
C GLY A 947 -58.36 0.04 -44.78
N PRO A 948 -57.42 -0.92 -44.95
CA PRO A 948 -56.02 -0.63 -45.20
C PRO A 948 -55.81 -0.01 -46.58
N LEU A 949 -55.24 1.19 -46.62
CA LEU A 949 -54.42 1.63 -47.75
C LEU A 949 -53.01 1.92 -47.23
N LEU A 950 -52.17 0.90 -47.39
CA LEU A 950 -50.73 1.02 -47.56
C LEU A 950 -50.38 2.30 -48.33
N LEU A 951 -49.65 3.21 -47.68
CA LEU A 951 -48.74 4.11 -48.37
C LEU A 951 -47.37 4.03 -47.68
N LEU A 952 -46.58 3.09 -48.22
CA LEU A 952 -45.13 3.25 -48.34
C LEU A 952 -44.81 4.70 -48.76
N LEU A 953 -44.05 5.44 -47.93
CA LEU A 953 -42.83 6.16 -48.31
C LEU A 953 -42.37 7.14 -47.21
N ARG A 954 -41.15 6.84 -46.72
CA ARG A 954 -40.16 7.65 -45.98
C ARG A 954 -40.26 7.77 -44.47
#